data_AF-A0A0V1HW07-F1
#
_entry.id   AF-A0A0V1HW07-F1
#
_cell.length_a   1.000
_cell.length_b   1.000
_cell.length_c   1.000
_cell.angle_alpha   90.00
_cell.angle_beta   90.00
_cell.angle_gamma   90.00
#
_symmetry.space_group_name_H-M   'P 1'
#
loop_
_entity.id
_entity.type
_entity.pdbx_description
1 polymer ?
#
loop_
_entity_poly.entity_id
_entity_poly.type
_entity_poly.pdbx_seq_one_letter_code
_entity_poly.pdbx_strand_id
1 'polypeptide(L)'
;MTKAKIGINGFGRIGRLVCRAAVEKNTVSVVAVNDPFLDLKYMAYLFKYDSTHGRFKGDVKLLDGKLEIHSAVSNATHTIQVFTEMKPEAIKWGSAGADYVVESTGVFTKMEKAKAHLAGGAKKVVISAPSEDAPMLVMGVNHTTYDPKNYTIVSNASCTTNGLAPLAKVIHDNFGIIEGLMTTVHATTATQKTVDGPSGKHWRDGRGAQQNIIPASTGAAKAVGKVIPALNGKLTGMAFRVPTPDVSVVDLTCRLEKPATYDQIKETLKKASQSPEWRGIIGYTDEEVVSTDFVGDSHSSIFDANAGISLNPNFVKLVSWYDNEYGYSHRVVDLITYMHQLFFKICRQSNDDQKNTEELFPNSIPVNVSRGDNHNENRINTQNHSLKMATDGELNVDNLISRLLEVRGTRPGRLVPMTEGEIRTLCNKSREIFLSQPILLELEAPLKICGDIHGQYNDLLRLFEYGGFPPEANYLFLGDYVDRGKQSLETICLLLAYKIKYPENFFLLRGNHECASKRRFSIKLWKTFTDCFNCLPIAAIIDEKIFCCHGGLSPDLQSMEQIRRIMRPTDVPDTGLLCDLLWSDPDKDVQGWGENDRGVSFTFGPDVVAKFLTRHDLDLICRAHQVVEDGYEFFAKRQLVTLFSAPNYCGEFDNAGAMMSVLETLMCSFQVLKPGEKKGKFQYGNFAACRPVTPPRNSDFGKKARP
;
A
#
# COMPACT_ATOMS: atom_id res chain seq x y z
N MET A 1 -7.73 33.61 -15.56
CA MET A 1 -6.83 33.03 -14.53
C MET A 1 -5.75 32.24 -15.26
N THR A 2 -4.54 32.17 -14.72
CA THR A 2 -3.45 31.36 -15.31
C THR A 2 -3.83 29.87 -15.25
N LYS A 3 -3.53 29.11 -16.32
CA LYS A 3 -3.80 27.67 -16.39
C LYS A 3 -2.79 26.90 -15.54
N ALA A 4 -3.23 25.78 -14.97
CA ALA A 4 -2.32 24.85 -14.31
C ALA A 4 -1.34 24.30 -15.36
N LYS A 5 -0.04 24.33 -15.05
CA LYS A 5 0.99 23.71 -15.90
C LYS A 5 1.25 22.30 -15.40
N ILE A 6 1.08 21.31 -16.27
CA ILE A 6 1.11 19.90 -15.90
C ILE A 6 2.25 19.15 -16.62
N GLY A 7 2.89 18.25 -15.88
CA GLY A 7 3.74 17.19 -16.39
C GLY A 7 3.00 15.85 -16.39
N ILE A 8 3.31 14.96 -17.32
CA ILE A 8 2.71 13.61 -17.38
C ILE A 8 3.83 12.58 -17.29
N ASN A 9 3.80 11.71 -16.28
CA ASN A 9 4.71 10.57 -16.15
C ASN A 9 4.02 9.28 -16.62
N GLY A 10 4.62 8.61 -17.61
CA GLY A 10 4.04 7.48 -18.32
C GLY A 10 3.10 7.91 -19.44
N PHE A 11 3.53 7.81 -20.69
CA PHE A 11 2.78 8.24 -21.87
C PHE A 11 2.04 7.08 -22.55
N GLY A 12 1.42 6.25 -21.70
CA GLY A 12 0.56 5.13 -22.08
C GLY A 12 -0.87 5.55 -22.46
N ARG A 13 -1.85 4.65 -22.31
CA ARG A 13 -3.27 4.94 -22.61
C ARG A 13 -3.77 6.20 -21.89
N ILE A 14 -3.69 6.19 -20.56
CA ILE A 14 -4.14 7.33 -19.73
C ILE A 14 -3.30 8.58 -19.98
N GLY A 15 -1.97 8.49 -19.98
CA GLY A 15 -1.10 9.66 -20.19
C GLY A 15 -1.37 10.38 -21.52
N ARG A 16 -1.53 9.64 -22.63
CA ARG A 16 -1.87 10.25 -23.94
C ARG A 16 -3.26 10.85 -23.96
N LEU A 17 -4.24 10.19 -23.36
CA LEU A 17 -5.63 10.67 -23.36
C LEU A 17 -5.86 11.82 -22.38
N VAL A 18 -5.12 11.90 -21.27
CA VAL A 18 -5.03 13.09 -20.43
C VAL A 18 -4.43 14.26 -21.23
N CYS A 19 -3.40 14.00 -22.04
CA CYS A 19 -2.85 15.03 -22.92
C CYS A 19 -3.87 15.48 -23.99
N ARG A 20 -4.63 14.56 -24.61
CA ARG A 20 -5.73 14.90 -25.53
C ARG A 20 -6.81 15.73 -24.84
N ALA A 21 -7.31 15.29 -23.69
CA ALA A 21 -8.29 16.01 -22.90
C ALA A 21 -7.80 17.40 -22.49
N ALA A 22 -6.53 17.55 -22.12
CA ALA A 22 -5.92 18.82 -21.75
C ALA A 22 -5.88 19.81 -22.92
N VAL A 23 -5.47 19.37 -24.13
CA VAL A 23 -5.47 20.26 -25.29
C VAL A 23 -6.87 20.59 -25.78
N GLU A 24 -7.83 19.65 -25.70
CA GLU A 24 -9.22 19.86 -26.12
C GLU A 24 -10.00 20.78 -25.17
N LYS A 25 -9.91 20.54 -23.85
CA LYS A 25 -10.55 21.42 -22.85
C LYS A 25 -9.86 22.76 -22.70
N ASN A 26 -8.54 22.76 -22.90
CA ASN A 26 -7.71 23.95 -22.79
C ASN A 26 -7.80 24.65 -21.42
N THR A 27 -8.13 23.91 -20.35
CA THR A 27 -8.18 24.41 -18.96
C THR A 27 -6.84 24.29 -18.22
N VAL A 28 -5.98 23.38 -18.70
CA VAL A 28 -4.62 23.14 -18.21
C VAL A 28 -3.64 23.15 -19.38
N SER A 29 -2.36 23.36 -19.12
CA SER A 29 -1.30 23.36 -20.13
C SER A 29 -0.32 22.23 -19.87
N VAL A 30 -0.20 21.30 -20.82
CA VAL A 30 0.83 20.25 -20.75
C VAL A 30 2.15 20.87 -21.17
N VAL A 31 3.15 20.81 -20.28
CA VAL A 31 4.47 21.42 -20.53
C VAL A 31 5.59 20.39 -20.49
N ALA A 32 5.34 19.19 -19.94
CA ALA A 32 6.32 18.12 -19.89
C ALA A 32 5.68 16.73 -20.00
N VAL A 33 6.40 15.80 -20.62
CA VAL A 33 6.07 14.36 -20.63
C VAL A 33 7.34 13.58 -20.32
N ASN A 34 7.22 12.53 -19.50
CA ASN A 34 8.29 11.55 -19.26
C ASN A 34 7.80 10.15 -19.65
N ASP A 35 8.55 9.46 -20.50
CA ASP A 35 8.43 8.01 -20.68
C ASP A 35 9.77 7.42 -21.14
N PRO A 36 10.44 6.58 -20.33
CA PRO A 36 11.75 6.04 -20.68
C PRO A 36 11.71 4.99 -21.80
N PHE A 37 10.53 4.54 -22.22
CA PHE A 37 10.37 3.51 -23.25
C PHE A 37 9.98 4.09 -24.62
N LEU A 38 9.80 5.41 -24.72
CA LEU A 38 9.38 6.09 -25.93
C LEU A 38 10.38 7.20 -26.28
N ASP A 39 10.91 7.18 -27.51
CA ASP A 39 11.59 8.35 -28.04
C ASP A 39 10.58 9.39 -28.54
N LEU A 40 11.06 10.61 -28.79
CA LEU A 40 10.25 11.75 -29.21
C LEU A 40 9.44 11.48 -30.50
N LYS A 41 10.02 10.79 -31.49
CA LYS A 41 9.33 10.47 -32.76
C LYS A 41 8.22 9.45 -32.51
N TYR A 42 8.48 8.47 -31.65
CA TYR A 42 7.53 7.44 -31.31
C TYR A 42 6.36 7.98 -30.48
N MET A 43 6.63 8.90 -29.53
CA MET A 43 5.59 9.64 -28.81
C MET A 43 4.66 10.39 -29.77
N ALA A 44 5.21 11.11 -30.75
CA ALA A 44 4.43 11.83 -31.75
C ALA A 44 3.55 10.88 -32.59
N TYR A 45 4.09 9.73 -32.99
CA TYR A 45 3.34 8.70 -33.71
C TYR A 45 2.18 8.14 -32.89
N LEU A 46 2.44 7.68 -31.65
CA LEU A 46 1.42 7.10 -30.77
C LEU A 46 0.36 8.11 -30.33
N PHE A 47 0.69 9.41 -30.30
CA PHE A 47 -0.29 10.45 -30.03
C PHE A 47 -1.17 10.73 -31.27
N LYS A 48 -0.57 10.76 -32.46
CA LYS A 48 -1.26 11.03 -33.73
C LYS A 48 -2.24 9.92 -34.11
N TYR A 49 -1.88 8.66 -33.89
CA TYR A 49 -2.68 7.49 -34.27
C TYR A 49 -3.09 6.69 -33.03
N ASP A 50 -4.39 6.62 -32.77
CA ASP A 50 -4.97 5.79 -31.71
C ASP A 50 -6.00 4.81 -32.30
N SER A 51 -5.89 3.53 -31.97
CA SER A 51 -6.78 2.49 -32.50
C SER A 51 -8.21 2.58 -31.97
N THR A 52 -8.40 3.16 -30.78
CA THR A 52 -9.71 3.30 -30.14
C THR A 52 -10.30 4.67 -30.45
N HIS A 53 -9.54 5.73 -30.17
CA HIS A 53 -10.01 7.13 -30.23
C HIS A 53 -9.68 7.80 -31.57
N GLY A 54 -9.34 7.01 -32.59
CA GLY A 54 -9.00 7.48 -33.91
C GLY A 54 -7.77 8.40 -34.00
N ARG A 55 -7.63 9.03 -35.17
CA ARG A 55 -6.57 10.02 -35.42
C ARG A 55 -6.82 11.28 -34.61
N PHE A 56 -5.76 11.84 -34.04
CA PHE A 56 -5.86 13.12 -33.33
C PHE A 56 -6.35 14.23 -34.27
N LYS A 57 -7.32 15.03 -33.80
CA LYS A 57 -7.91 16.15 -34.54
C LYS A 57 -7.06 17.41 -34.37
N GLY A 58 -5.95 17.47 -35.09
CA GLY A 58 -5.00 18.57 -35.04
C GLY A 58 -3.63 18.17 -35.57
N ASP A 59 -2.63 18.99 -35.27
CA ASP A 59 -1.25 18.78 -35.70
C ASP A 59 -0.35 18.35 -34.55
N VAL A 60 0.57 17.45 -34.87
CA VAL A 60 1.62 16.96 -33.96
C VAL A 60 2.95 17.15 -34.67
N LYS A 61 3.80 18.03 -34.15
CA LYS A 61 5.08 18.41 -34.75
C LYS A 61 6.22 18.20 -33.77
N LEU A 62 7.42 18.05 -34.32
CA LEU A 62 8.66 18.02 -33.57
C LEU A 62 9.35 19.37 -33.78
N LEU A 63 9.62 20.08 -32.68
CA LEU A 63 10.24 21.40 -32.72
C LEU A 63 11.32 21.46 -31.64
N ASP A 64 12.59 21.64 -32.03
CA ASP A 64 13.73 21.82 -31.12
C ASP A 64 13.83 20.75 -29.99
N GLY A 65 13.61 19.48 -30.34
CA GLY A 65 13.64 18.38 -29.38
C GLY A 65 12.41 18.30 -28.45
N LYS A 66 11.36 19.08 -28.74
CA LYS A 66 10.07 19.10 -28.03
C LYS A 66 8.95 18.56 -28.91
N LEU A 67 7.86 18.19 -28.27
CA LEU A 67 6.61 17.84 -28.92
C LEU A 67 5.71 19.06 -28.95
N GLU A 68 5.28 19.49 -30.14
CA GLU A 68 4.30 20.55 -30.31
C GLU A 68 2.97 19.95 -30.75
N ILE A 69 1.92 20.18 -29.96
CA ILE A 69 0.57 19.65 -30.20
C ILE A 69 -0.38 20.82 -30.38
N HIS A 70 -0.98 20.94 -31.56
CA HIS A 70 -2.03 21.90 -31.85
C HIS A 70 -3.37 21.18 -31.98
N SER A 71 -4.35 21.53 -31.15
CA SER A 71 -5.71 20.97 -31.24
C SER A 71 -6.58 21.82 -32.16
N ALA A 72 -7.19 21.21 -33.17
CA ALA A 72 -8.17 21.88 -34.03
C ALA A 72 -9.52 22.08 -33.33
N VAL A 73 -9.75 21.42 -32.17
CA VAL A 73 -10.99 21.53 -31.40
C VAL A 73 -11.01 22.83 -30.58
N SER A 74 -9.90 23.15 -29.92
CA SER A 74 -9.79 24.30 -29.01
C SER A 74 -8.93 25.44 -29.57
N ASN A 75 -8.28 25.22 -30.71
CA ASN A 75 -7.21 26.05 -31.27
C ASN A 75 -6.02 26.29 -30.32
N ALA A 76 -5.85 25.45 -29.29
CA ALA A 76 -4.74 25.54 -28.35
C ALA A 76 -3.50 24.83 -28.90
N THR A 77 -2.33 25.42 -28.64
CA THR A 77 -1.03 24.79 -28.92
C THR A 77 -0.27 24.60 -27.62
N HIS A 78 0.18 23.36 -27.37
CA HIS A 78 1.06 23.01 -26.26
C HIS A 78 2.44 22.63 -26.79
N THR A 79 3.47 23.29 -26.29
CA THR A 79 4.88 22.94 -26.54
C THR A 79 5.42 22.20 -25.32
N ILE A 80 5.78 20.93 -25.50
CA ILE A 80 5.97 19.96 -24.43
C ILE A 80 7.42 19.48 -24.42
N GLN A 81 8.12 19.71 -23.31
CA GLN A 81 9.44 19.13 -23.05
C GLN A 81 9.32 17.62 -22.85
N VAL A 82 10.19 16.84 -23.50
CA VAL A 82 10.24 15.39 -23.33
C VAL A 82 11.43 15.00 -22.45
N PHE A 83 11.16 14.08 -21.52
CA PHE A 83 12.13 13.39 -20.67
C PHE A 83 12.00 11.87 -20.86
N THR A 84 13.07 11.13 -20.58
CA THR A 84 13.13 9.66 -20.70
C THR A 84 13.78 9.04 -19.48
N GLU A 85 13.48 9.56 -18.29
CA GLU A 85 14.07 9.11 -17.04
C GLU A 85 13.29 7.94 -16.45
N MET A 86 14.01 6.92 -15.98
CA MET A 86 13.43 5.76 -15.30
C MET A 86 12.99 6.08 -13.86
N LYS A 87 13.69 6.99 -13.20
CA LYS A 87 13.48 7.34 -11.79
C LYS A 87 12.71 8.67 -11.68
N PRO A 88 11.55 8.70 -11.01
CA PRO A 88 10.72 9.90 -10.84
C PRO A 88 11.46 11.13 -10.32
N GLU A 89 12.42 10.96 -9.42
CA GLU A 89 13.22 12.01 -8.79
C GLU A 89 14.25 12.66 -9.72
N ALA A 90 14.62 11.99 -10.83
CA ALA A 90 15.55 12.52 -11.81
C ALA A 90 14.88 13.45 -12.84
N ILE A 91 13.54 13.41 -12.93
CA ILE A 91 12.79 14.18 -13.91
C ILE A 91 12.74 15.65 -13.49
N LYS A 92 13.29 16.54 -14.33
CA LYS A 92 13.42 17.97 -14.02
C LYS A 92 12.13 18.76 -14.33
N TRP A 93 11.03 18.44 -13.66
CA TRP A 93 9.72 19.08 -13.83
C TRP A 93 9.76 20.61 -13.74
N GLY A 94 10.46 21.14 -12.74
CA GLY A 94 10.58 22.57 -12.50
C GLY A 94 11.22 23.32 -13.68
N SER A 95 12.15 22.67 -14.40
CA SER A 95 12.79 23.27 -15.59
C SER A 95 11.83 23.45 -16.77
N ALA A 96 10.80 22.61 -16.86
CA ALA A 96 9.73 22.74 -17.84
C ALA A 96 8.54 23.59 -17.31
N GLY A 97 8.58 23.99 -16.04
CA GLY A 97 7.53 24.75 -15.37
C GLY A 97 6.29 23.92 -15.03
N ALA A 98 6.41 22.60 -14.87
CA ALA A 98 5.31 21.73 -14.45
C ALA A 98 5.09 21.83 -12.93
N ASP A 99 3.98 22.42 -12.52
CA ASP A 99 3.58 22.55 -11.11
C ASP A 99 2.83 21.29 -10.62
N TYR A 100 2.03 20.67 -11.49
CA TYR A 100 1.29 19.45 -11.20
C TYR A 100 1.86 18.30 -12.02
N VAL A 101 1.94 17.10 -11.44
CA VAL A 101 2.33 15.88 -12.17
C VAL A 101 1.18 14.88 -12.17
N VAL A 102 0.83 14.39 -13.36
CA VAL A 102 -0.04 13.23 -13.54
C VAL A 102 0.84 11.99 -13.51
N GLU A 103 0.70 11.19 -12.46
CA GLU A 103 1.39 9.90 -12.34
C GLU A 103 0.53 8.80 -12.96
N SER A 104 0.86 8.42 -14.19
CA SER A 104 0.11 7.48 -15.02
C SER A 104 0.92 6.28 -15.52
N THR A 105 2.02 5.94 -14.83
CA THR A 105 2.82 4.74 -15.14
C THR A 105 2.17 3.46 -14.63
N GLY A 106 1.33 3.57 -13.59
CA GLY A 106 0.77 2.42 -12.86
C GLY A 106 1.74 1.76 -11.86
N VAL A 107 2.96 2.28 -11.69
CA VAL A 107 4.00 1.70 -10.82
C VAL A 107 4.21 2.52 -9.53
N PHE A 108 3.97 3.83 -9.57
CA PHE A 108 4.19 4.76 -8.46
C PHE A 108 2.87 5.20 -7.81
N THR A 109 1.99 4.25 -7.46
CA THR A 109 0.63 4.52 -6.95
C THR A 109 0.53 4.74 -5.44
N LYS A 110 1.66 4.72 -4.72
CA LYS A 110 1.75 5.00 -3.28
C LYS A 110 2.30 6.40 -3.03
N MET A 111 1.89 7.06 -1.96
CA MET A 111 2.34 8.42 -1.62
C MET A 111 3.86 8.52 -1.57
N GLU A 112 4.53 7.59 -0.88
CA GLU A 112 6.00 7.55 -0.76
C GLU A 112 6.69 7.59 -2.13
N LYS A 113 6.18 6.78 -3.07
CA LYS A 113 6.73 6.68 -4.43
C LYS A 113 6.40 7.89 -5.29
N ALA A 114 5.15 8.36 -5.25
CA ALA A 114 4.70 9.53 -5.98
C ALA A 114 5.40 10.82 -5.49
N LYS A 115 5.80 10.87 -4.22
CA LYS A 115 6.55 12.00 -3.61
C LYS A 115 7.88 12.27 -4.30
N ALA A 116 8.48 11.27 -4.95
CA ALA A 116 9.73 11.43 -5.67
C ALA A 116 9.65 12.51 -6.79
N HIS A 117 8.46 12.76 -7.36
CA HIS A 117 8.28 13.85 -8.33
C HIS A 117 8.48 15.25 -7.74
N LEU A 118 8.30 15.43 -6.43
CA LEU A 118 8.50 16.73 -5.78
C LEU A 118 9.98 17.14 -5.79
N ALA A 119 10.90 16.18 -5.74
CA ALA A 119 12.34 16.44 -5.88
C ALA A 119 12.69 17.04 -7.27
N GLY A 120 11.91 16.70 -8.29
CA GLY A 120 12.01 17.24 -9.63
C GLY A 120 11.48 18.67 -9.80
N GLY A 121 10.90 19.27 -8.75
CA GLY A 121 10.34 20.62 -8.75
C GLY A 121 8.83 20.69 -9.00
N ALA A 122 8.13 19.55 -9.05
CA ALA A 122 6.67 19.53 -9.03
C ALA A 122 6.15 19.97 -7.65
N LYS A 123 4.99 20.62 -7.60
CA LYS A 123 4.34 21.07 -6.36
C LYS A 123 3.24 20.13 -5.89
N LYS A 124 2.54 19.49 -6.83
CA LYS A 124 1.41 18.58 -6.55
C LYS A 124 1.46 17.36 -7.45
N VAL A 125 0.95 16.23 -7.00
CA VAL A 125 0.89 14.98 -7.77
C VAL A 125 -0.53 14.41 -7.76
N VAL A 126 -1.03 14.01 -8.92
CA VAL A 126 -2.31 13.31 -9.11
C VAL A 126 -2.02 11.91 -9.66
N ILE A 127 -2.24 10.90 -8.84
CA ILE A 127 -2.10 9.49 -9.20
C ILE A 127 -3.32 9.07 -10.02
N SER A 128 -3.11 8.55 -11.24
CA SER A 128 -4.16 8.14 -12.16
C SER A 128 -4.60 6.68 -11.98
N ALA A 129 -4.65 6.24 -10.73
CA ALA A 129 -5.06 4.90 -10.30
C ALA A 129 -5.47 4.95 -8.82
N PRO A 130 -6.20 3.93 -8.30
CA PRO A 130 -6.40 3.79 -6.86
C PRO A 130 -5.09 3.81 -6.10
N SER A 131 -5.06 4.54 -4.99
CA SER A 131 -3.95 4.56 -4.06
C SER A 131 -4.35 3.89 -2.74
N GLU A 132 -3.40 3.19 -2.13
CA GLU A 132 -3.61 2.57 -0.82
C GLU A 132 -3.62 3.63 0.30
N ASP A 133 -2.81 4.67 0.14
CA ASP A 133 -2.47 5.67 1.15
C ASP A 133 -2.81 7.12 0.75
N ALA A 134 -2.84 7.46 -0.55
CA ALA A 134 -3.20 8.82 -0.98
C ALA A 134 -4.72 9.07 -0.90
N PRO A 135 -5.17 10.26 -0.46
CA PRO A 135 -6.58 10.65 -0.49
C PRO A 135 -7.17 10.47 -1.90
N MET A 136 -8.24 9.67 -1.99
CA MET A 136 -8.96 9.46 -3.24
C MET A 136 -10.07 10.48 -3.41
N LEU A 137 -10.07 11.16 -4.56
CA LEU A 137 -11.04 12.18 -4.91
C LEU A 137 -11.75 11.78 -6.21
N VAL A 138 -13.07 11.94 -6.21
CA VAL A 138 -13.94 11.74 -7.37
C VAL A 138 -14.72 13.03 -7.60
N MET A 139 -14.61 13.59 -8.81
CA MET A 139 -15.32 14.78 -9.22
C MET A 139 -16.84 14.58 -9.11
N GLY A 140 -17.56 15.61 -8.65
CA GLY A 140 -18.99 15.56 -8.35
C GLY A 140 -19.35 14.85 -7.04
N VAL A 141 -18.46 14.02 -6.49
CA VAL A 141 -18.75 13.22 -5.28
C VAL A 141 -18.11 13.82 -4.03
N ASN A 142 -16.77 13.80 -3.93
CA ASN A 142 -16.03 14.28 -2.77
C ASN A 142 -14.85 15.19 -3.12
N HIS A 143 -14.67 15.58 -4.38
CA HIS A 143 -13.61 16.53 -4.78
C HIS A 143 -13.55 17.81 -3.93
N THR A 144 -14.67 18.25 -3.34
CA THR A 144 -14.76 19.40 -2.44
C THR A 144 -14.11 19.18 -1.07
N THR A 145 -13.78 17.94 -0.70
CA THR A 145 -13.01 17.62 0.51
C THR A 145 -11.50 17.73 0.30
N TYR A 146 -11.05 18.13 -0.89
CA TYR A 146 -9.66 18.39 -1.16
C TYR A 146 -9.11 19.50 -0.25
N ASP A 147 -8.06 19.19 0.50
CA ASP A 147 -7.33 20.14 1.32
C ASP A 147 -6.04 20.60 0.61
N PRO A 148 -5.96 21.85 0.12
CA PRO A 148 -4.78 22.35 -0.58
C PRO A 148 -3.51 22.41 0.27
N LYS A 149 -3.64 22.53 1.60
CA LYS A 149 -2.50 22.60 2.52
C LYS A 149 -1.93 21.21 2.76
N ASN A 150 -2.80 20.26 3.08
CA ASN A 150 -2.37 18.93 3.52
C ASN A 150 -2.25 17.92 2.37
N TYR A 151 -3.05 18.06 1.31
CA TYR A 151 -3.06 17.10 0.20
C TYR A 151 -2.12 17.56 -0.92
N THR A 152 -0.85 17.18 -0.77
CA THR A 152 0.17 17.39 -1.81
C THR A 152 0.13 16.32 -2.89
N ILE A 153 -0.27 15.10 -2.52
CA ILE A 153 -0.41 13.96 -3.41
C ILE A 153 -1.84 13.43 -3.22
N VAL A 154 -2.59 13.29 -4.31
CA VAL A 154 -3.95 12.75 -4.32
C VAL A 154 -4.08 11.66 -5.38
N SER A 155 -5.11 10.84 -5.27
CA SER A 155 -5.49 9.85 -6.28
C SER A 155 -6.84 10.22 -6.90
N ASN A 156 -6.96 10.08 -8.22
CA ASN A 156 -8.25 10.23 -8.91
C ASN A 156 -9.07 8.92 -8.91
N ALA A 157 -8.79 8.00 -7.97
CA ALA A 157 -9.38 6.67 -7.86
C ALA A 157 -9.24 5.83 -9.16
N SER A 158 -10.16 4.91 -9.43
CA SER A 158 -10.21 4.13 -10.70
C SER A 158 -11.30 4.63 -11.64
N CYS A 159 -11.22 4.24 -12.92
CA CYS A 159 -12.31 4.42 -13.89
C CYS A 159 -13.64 3.84 -13.38
N THR A 160 -13.65 2.60 -12.87
CA THR A 160 -14.86 1.98 -12.30
C THR A 160 -15.37 2.71 -11.06
N THR A 161 -14.50 3.25 -10.20
CA THR A 161 -14.95 4.08 -9.06
C THR A 161 -15.60 5.38 -9.54
N ASN A 162 -15.04 6.02 -10.58
CA ASN A 162 -15.65 7.19 -11.20
C ASN A 162 -16.96 6.85 -11.93
N GLY A 163 -17.12 5.63 -12.46
CA GLY A 163 -18.36 5.13 -13.06
C GLY A 163 -19.44 4.73 -12.04
N LEU A 164 -19.05 4.27 -10.85
CA LEU A 164 -19.99 3.81 -9.84
C LEU A 164 -20.36 4.90 -8.82
N ALA A 165 -19.41 5.71 -8.36
CA ALA A 165 -19.64 6.62 -7.23
C ALA A 165 -20.69 7.72 -7.51
N PRO A 166 -20.73 8.38 -8.70
CA PRO A 166 -21.79 9.33 -9.02
C PRO A 166 -23.18 8.69 -8.99
N LEU A 167 -23.34 7.52 -9.63
CA LEU A 167 -24.58 6.73 -9.62
C LEU A 167 -24.99 6.38 -8.18
N ALA A 168 -24.07 5.82 -7.40
CA ALA A 168 -24.33 5.43 -6.01
C ALA A 168 -24.69 6.64 -5.13
N LYS A 169 -24.04 7.79 -5.33
CA LYS A 169 -24.35 9.02 -4.59
C LYS A 169 -25.78 9.49 -4.84
N VAL A 170 -26.18 9.64 -6.10
CA VAL A 170 -27.54 10.10 -6.44
C VAL A 170 -28.59 9.15 -5.86
N ILE A 171 -28.38 7.84 -5.99
CA ILE A 171 -29.30 6.83 -5.45
C ILE A 171 -29.35 6.86 -3.92
N HIS A 172 -28.19 6.95 -3.27
CA HIS A 172 -28.11 6.97 -1.82
C HIS A 172 -28.77 8.21 -1.22
N ASP A 173 -28.49 9.40 -1.78
CA ASP A 173 -29.01 10.67 -1.27
C ASP A 173 -30.54 10.74 -1.37
N ASN A 174 -31.15 10.09 -2.39
CA ASN A 174 -32.60 10.12 -2.60
C ASN A 174 -33.33 8.97 -1.90
N PHE A 175 -32.82 7.74 -2.05
CA PHE A 175 -33.53 6.51 -1.66
C PHE A 175 -32.87 5.75 -0.51
N GLY A 176 -31.62 6.07 -0.16
CA GLY A 176 -30.82 5.28 0.77
C GLY A 176 -30.41 3.94 0.15
N ILE A 177 -29.15 3.55 0.35
CA ILE A 177 -28.63 2.23 -0.03
C ILE A 177 -28.33 1.51 1.28
N ILE A 178 -28.98 0.35 1.47
CA ILE A 178 -28.75 -0.55 2.61
C ILE A 178 -27.49 -1.37 2.34
N GLU A 179 -27.44 -2.03 1.18
CA GLU A 179 -26.32 -2.84 0.73
C GLU A 179 -26.36 -2.98 -0.80
N GLY A 180 -25.24 -3.30 -1.41
CA GLY A 180 -25.18 -3.54 -2.85
C GLY A 180 -23.95 -4.32 -3.30
N LEU A 181 -24.15 -5.08 -4.37
CA LEU A 181 -23.11 -5.82 -5.08
C LEU A 181 -22.96 -5.24 -6.48
N MET A 182 -21.72 -4.97 -6.85
CA MET A 182 -21.37 -4.46 -8.16
C MET A 182 -20.64 -5.53 -8.99
N THR A 183 -21.05 -5.66 -10.24
CA THR A 183 -20.24 -6.30 -11.28
C THR A 183 -19.89 -5.25 -12.31
N THR A 184 -18.64 -5.18 -12.73
CA THR A 184 -18.30 -4.43 -13.94
C THR A 184 -17.88 -5.36 -15.06
N VAL A 185 -18.55 -5.25 -16.21
CA VAL A 185 -18.09 -5.88 -17.45
C VAL A 185 -17.16 -4.86 -18.10
N HIS A 186 -15.88 -5.16 -18.09
CA HIS A 186 -14.84 -4.18 -18.32
C HIS A 186 -14.02 -4.53 -19.56
N ALA A 187 -13.75 -3.51 -20.39
CA ALA A 187 -12.89 -3.63 -21.55
C ALA A 187 -11.46 -4.11 -21.22
N THR A 188 -10.77 -4.56 -22.26
CA THR A 188 -9.38 -5.01 -22.21
C THR A 188 -8.46 -3.87 -21.79
N THR A 189 -7.47 -4.17 -20.94
CA THR A 189 -6.47 -3.19 -20.47
C THR A 189 -5.04 -3.67 -20.76
N ALA A 190 -4.08 -2.74 -20.73
CA ALA A 190 -2.68 -3.00 -21.09
C ALA A 190 -1.96 -4.05 -20.21
N THR A 191 -2.52 -4.40 -19.05
CA THR A 191 -1.94 -5.44 -18.18
C THR A 191 -2.25 -6.86 -18.67
N GLN A 192 -3.30 -7.04 -19.48
CA GLN A 192 -3.69 -8.33 -20.05
C GLN A 192 -2.77 -8.75 -21.19
N LYS A 193 -2.89 -10.00 -21.64
CA LYS A 193 -2.00 -10.60 -22.65
C LYS A 193 -2.77 -10.93 -23.92
N THR A 194 -2.11 -10.82 -25.07
CA THR A 194 -2.70 -11.18 -26.38
C THR A 194 -2.94 -12.68 -26.50
N VAL A 195 -2.06 -13.47 -25.91
CA VAL A 195 -2.13 -14.94 -25.81
C VAL A 195 -1.84 -15.37 -24.38
N ASP A 196 -2.15 -16.63 -24.06
CA ASP A 196 -1.90 -17.20 -22.73
C ASP A 196 -0.41 -17.04 -22.33
N GLY A 197 -0.18 -16.39 -21.19
CA GLY A 197 1.15 -16.05 -20.70
C GLY A 197 1.17 -15.68 -19.21
N PRO A 198 2.36 -15.46 -18.64
CA PRO A 198 2.52 -15.16 -17.23
C PRO A 198 1.99 -13.74 -16.88
N SER A 199 1.23 -13.62 -15.78
CA SER A 199 0.67 -12.35 -15.27
C SER A 199 0.97 -12.09 -13.78
N GLY A 200 1.93 -12.83 -13.19
CA GLY A 200 2.26 -12.70 -11.78
C GLY A 200 1.16 -13.22 -10.86
N LYS A 201 0.57 -12.34 -10.02
CA LYS A 201 -0.38 -12.74 -8.96
C LYS A 201 -1.82 -12.93 -9.46
N HIS A 202 -2.16 -12.41 -10.63
CA HIS A 202 -3.52 -12.45 -11.19
C HIS A 202 -3.58 -13.42 -12.36
N TRP A 203 -3.50 -14.73 -12.11
CA TRP A 203 -3.34 -15.76 -13.16
C TRP A 203 -4.35 -15.66 -14.29
N ARG A 204 -5.60 -15.30 -13.97
CA ARG A 204 -6.67 -15.14 -14.95
C ARG A 204 -6.36 -14.02 -15.96
N ASP A 205 -5.71 -12.94 -15.54
CA ASP A 205 -5.30 -11.83 -16.43
C ASP A 205 -4.17 -12.22 -17.40
N GLY A 206 -3.54 -13.39 -17.18
CA GLY A 206 -2.55 -13.96 -18.08
C GLY A 206 -3.16 -14.73 -19.24
N ARG A 207 -4.46 -15.04 -19.21
CA ARG A 207 -5.15 -15.69 -20.33
C ARG A 207 -5.35 -14.70 -21.48
N GLY A 208 -5.37 -15.22 -22.71
CA GLY A 208 -5.56 -14.43 -23.92
C GLY A 208 -6.81 -13.56 -23.85
N ALA A 209 -6.62 -12.24 -23.95
CA ALA A 209 -7.65 -11.23 -23.72
C ALA A 209 -8.77 -11.26 -24.78
N GLN A 210 -8.44 -11.65 -26.03
CA GLN A 210 -9.40 -11.66 -27.13
C GLN A 210 -10.31 -12.90 -27.12
N GLN A 211 -9.97 -13.93 -26.35
CA GLN A 211 -10.64 -15.23 -26.38
C GLN A 211 -11.50 -15.52 -25.14
N ASN A 212 -11.38 -14.72 -24.08
CA ASN A 212 -11.93 -15.07 -22.77
C ASN A 212 -12.78 -13.97 -22.16
N ILE A 213 -13.81 -14.40 -21.42
CA ILE A 213 -14.41 -13.62 -20.33
C ILE A 213 -13.60 -13.96 -19.07
N ILE A 214 -12.92 -12.97 -18.50
CA ILE A 214 -11.92 -13.18 -17.44
C ILE A 214 -12.43 -12.57 -16.13
N PRO A 215 -12.83 -13.38 -15.14
CA PRO A 215 -13.22 -12.83 -13.85
C PRO A 215 -12.01 -12.30 -13.09
N ALA A 216 -12.11 -11.05 -12.62
CA ALA A 216 -11.07 -10.30 -11.93
C ALA A 216 -11.62 -9.68 -10.63
N SER A 217 -10.77 -9.56 -9.62
CA SER A 217 -11.07 -8.81 -8.40
C SER A 217 -10.96 -7.31 -8.67
N THR A 218 -11.86 -6.49 -8.11
CA THR A 218 -11.75 -5.03 -8.15
C THR A 218 -11.99 -4.44 -6.76
N GLY A 219 -11.18 -3.43 -6.39
CA GLY A 219 -11.39 -2.63 -5.20
C GLY A 219 -12.38 -1.48 -5.40
N ALA A 220 -12.90 -1.29 -6.61
CA ALA A 220 -13.62 -0.07 -6.98
C ALA A 220 -14.88 0.19 -6.15
N ALA A 221 -15.70 -0.84 -5.89
CA ALA A 221 -16.88 -0.72 -5.04
C ALA A 221 -16.52 -0.43 -3.57
N LYS A 222 -15.45 -1.07 -3.05
CA LYS A 222 -14.95 -0.76 -1.70
C LYS A 222 -14.43 0.69 -1.62
N ALA A 223 -13.80 1.19 -2.68
CA ALA A 223 -13.34 2.57 -2.77
C ALA A 223 -14.49 3.59 -2.78
N VAL A 224 -15.71 3.21 -3.18
CA VAL A 224 -16.90 4.06 -3.02
C VAL A 224 -17.13 4.40 -1.54
N GLY A 225 -16.94 3.43 -0.63
CA GLY A 225 -17.02 3.68 0.81
C GLY A 225 -16.02 4.70 1.34
N LYS A 226 -14.88 4.88 0.67
CA LYS A 226 -13.89 5.91 1.02
C LYS A 226 -14.29 7.31 0.54
N VAL A 227 -14.97 7.41 -0.61
CA VAL A 227 -15.39 8.71 -1.18
C VAL A 227 -16.81 9.11 -0.77
N ILE A 228 -17.62 8.16 -0.33
CA ILE A 228 -18.96 8.36 0.26
C ILE A 228 -18.97 7.57 1.58
N PRO A 229 -18.53 8.18 2.70
CA PRO A 229 -18.40 7.49 3.99
C PRO A 229 -19.68 6.78 4.47
N ALA A 230 -20.86 7.32 4.16
CA ALA A 230 -22.15 6.71 4.48
C ALA A 230 -22.41 5.34 3.78
N LEU A 231 -21.61 5.02 2.77
CA LEU A 231 -21.61 3.75 2.04
C LEU A 231 -20.44 2.82 2.41
N ASN A 232 -19.62 3.19 3.41
CA ASN A 232 -18.54 2.32 3.88
C ASN A 232 -19.10 0.99 4.39
N GLY A 233 -18.50 -0.11 3.96
CA GLY A 233 -18.96 -1.47 4.27
C GLY A 233 -20.25 -1.92 3.55
N LYS A 234 -20.98 -1.03 2.86
CA LYS A 234 -22.25 -1.36 2.20
C LYS A 234 -22.11 -1.83 0.75
N LEU A 235 -20.99 -1.53 0.10
CA LEU A 235 -20.75 -1.86 -1.30
C LEU A 235 -19.48 -2.70 -1.47
N THR A 236 -19.62 -3.80 -2.22
CA THR A 236 -18.47 -4.55 -2.73
C THR A 236 -18.76 -5.09 -4.13
N GLY A 237 -17.79 -5.72 -4.78
CA GLY A 237 -17.99 -6.16 -6.15
C GLY A 237 -16.82 -6.88 -6.80
N MET A 238 -17.04 -7.26 -8.05
CA MET A 238 -16.08 -7.96 -8.90
C MET A 238 -16.11 -7.41 -10.33
N ALA A 239 -15.21 -7.91 -11.19
CA ALA A 239 -15.18 -7.54 -12.60
C ALA A 239 -15.12 -8.77 -13.50
N PHE A 240 -15.64 -8.66 -14.72
CA PHE A 240 -15.33 -9.55 -15.83
C PHE A 240 -14.63 -8.74 -16.91
N ARG A 241 -13.39 -9.08 -17.26
CA ARG A 241 -12.73 -8.51 -18.43
C ARG A 241 -13.25 -9.21 -19.68
N VAL A 242 -13.60 -8.44 -20.70
CA VAL A 242 -14.16 -8.97 -21.96
C VAL A 242 -13.39 -8.46 -23.19
N PRO A 243 -13.50 -9.14 -24.35
CA PRO A 243 -12.81 -8.80 -25.60
C PRO A 243 -13.27 -7.50 -26.29
N THR A 244 -13.57 -6.44 -25.55
CA THR A 244 -13.82 -5.09 -26.10
C THR A 244 -12.57 -4.21 -25.91
N PRO A 245 -12.22 -3.36 -26.90
CA PRO A 245 -11.01 -2.54 -26.82
C PRO A 245 -11.14 -1.37 -25.85
N ASP A 246 -12.37 -0.88 -25.61
CA ASP A 246 -12.68 0.19 -24.69
C ASP A 246 -14.18 0.16 -24.33
N VAL A 247 -14.59 1.06 -23.45
CA VAL A 247 -15.90 1.18 -22.84
C VAL A 247 -16.25 -0.01 -21.95
N SER A 248 -16.69 0.32 -20.75
CA SER A 248 -17.06 -0.62 -19.71
C SER A 248 -18.44 -0.28 -19.18
N VAL A 249 -19.05 -1.23 -18.49
CA VAL A 249 -20.36 -1.05 -17.87
C VAL A 249 -20.35 -1.52 -16.43
N VAL A 250 -21.01 -0.76 -15.56
CA VAL A 250 -21.32 -1.11 -14.18
C VAL A 250 -22.73 -1.69 -14.14
N ASP A 251 -22.87 -2.83 -13.50
CA ASP A 251 -24.13 -3.39 -12.97
C ASP A 251 -24.07 -3.24 -11.45
N LEU A 252 -24.92 -2.37 -10.90
CA LEU A 252 -25.12 -2.22 -9.47
C LEU A 252 -26.45 -2.86 -9.08
N THR A 253 -26.39 -3.97 -8.37
CA THR A 253 -27.57 -4.57 -7.74
C THR A 253 -27.61 -4.17 -6.28
N CYS A 254 -28.63 -3.40 -5.87
CA CYS A 254 -28.69 -2.84 -4.53
C CYS A 254 -30.08 -2.92 -3.90
N ARG A 255 -30.09 -2.92 -2.57
CA ARG A 255 -31.29 -2.82 -1.75
C ARG A 255 -31.45 -1.39 -1.24
N LEU A 256 -32.59 -0.79 -1.53
CA LEU A 256 -32.95 0.58 -1.17
C LEU A 256 -33.66 0.62 0.19
N GLU A 257 -33.40 1.68 0.95
CA GLU A 257 -34.08 1.92 2.23
C GLU A 257 -35.51 2.42 2.01
N LYS A 258 -35.66 3.48 1.22
CA LYS A 258 -36.96 4.00 0.80
C LYS A 258 -37.44 3.25 -0.45
N PRO A 259 -38.66 2.71 -0.47
CA PRO A 259 -39.20 2.06 -1.65
C PRO A 259 -39.35 3.07 -2.80
N ALA A 260 -39.00 2.66 -4.01
CA ALA A 260 -39.13 3.46 -5.22
C ALA A 260 -39.54 2.59 -6.42
N THR A 261 -40.42 3.11 -7.27
CA THR A 261 -40.65 2.50 -8.59
C THR A 261 -39.44 2.75 -9.49
N TYR A 262 -39.24 1.89 -10.49
CA TYR A 262 -38.14 2.06 -11.42
C TYR A 262 -38.24 3.39 -12.21
N ASP A 263 -39.46 3.87 -12.49
CA ASP A 263 -39.68 5.18 -13.12
C ASP A 263 -39.23 6.35 -12.22
N GLN A 264 -39.47 6.28 -10.90
CA GLN A 264 -38.97 7.28 -9.96
C GLN A 264 -37.44 7.32 -9.93
N ILE A 265 -36.78 6.16 -10.03
CA ILE A 265 -35.32 6.06 -10.11
C ILE A 265 -34.81 6.68 -11.41
N LYS A 266 -35.42 6.34 -12.56
CA LYS A 266 -35.08 6.93 -13.86
C LYS A 266 -35.23 8.45 -13.86
N GLU A 267 -36.35 8.95 -13.34
CA GLU A 267 -36.59 10.40 -13.26
C GLU A 267 -35.55 11.11 -12.38
N THR A 268 -35.17 10.49 -11.25
CA THR A 268 -34.15 11.03 -10.35
C THR A 268 -32.79 11.12 -11.03
N LEU A 269 -32.37 10.08 -11.76
CA LEU A 269 -31.10 10.08 -12.49
C LEU A 269 -31.12 11.02 -13.70
N LYS A 270 -32.25 11.16 -14.38
CA LYS A 270 -32.44 12.15 -15.46
C LYS A 270 -32.34 13.58 -14.95
N LYS A 271 -32.93 13.87 -13.78
CA LYS A 271 -32.78 15.18 -13.11
C LYS A 271 -31.33 15.43 -12.72
N ALA A 272 -30.64 14.43 -12.18
CA ALA A 272 -29.23 14.54 -11.84
C ALA A 272 -28.38 14.86 -13.07
N SER A 273 -28.53 14.14 -14.19
CA SER A 273 -27.75 14.37 -15.42
C SER A 273 -27.95 15.76 -16.04
N GLN A 274 -29.11 16.37 -15.82
CA GLN A 274 -29.45 17.71 -16.31
C GLN A 274 -29.05 18.84 -15.33
N SER A 275 -28.64 18.49 -14.12
CA SER A 275 -28.31 19.46 -13.08
C SER A 275 -26.94 20.12 -13.32
N PRO A 276 -26.73 21.37 -12.88
CA PRO A 276 -25.43 22.02 -12.95
C PRO A 276 -24.32 21.31 -12.16
N GLU A 277 -24.67 20.65 -11.04
CA GLU A 277 -23.70 19.98 -10.16
C GLU A 277 -23.06 18.74 -10.80
N TRP A 278 -23.79 18.03 -11.66
CA TRP A 278 -23.32 16.80 -12.31
C TRP A 278 -22.95 16.99 -13.78
N ARG A 279 -22.93 18.23 -14.26
CA ARG A 279 -22.65 18.56 -15.66
C ARG A 279 -21.32 17.96 -16.12
N GLY A 280 -21.35 17.15 -17.18
CA GLY A 280 -20.17 16.49 -17.73
C GLY A 280 -19.63 15.34 -16.87
N ILE A 281 -20.34 14.94 -15.82
CA ILE A 281 -20.00 13.81 -14.94
C ILE A 281 -21.03 12.70 -15.10
N ILE A 282 -22.33 13.01 -14.97
CA ILE A 282 -23.43 12.05 -15.14
C ILE A 282 -24.15 12.31 -16.47
N GLY A 283 -24.29 11.26 -17.27
CA GLY A 283 -25.16 11.19 -18.44
C GLY A 283 -26.40 10.34 -18.19
N TYR A 284 -27.40 10.44 -19.06
CA TYR A 284 -28.62 9.64 -19.05
C TYR A 284 -28.97 9.28 -20.49
N THR A 285 -29.37 8.03 -20.74
CA THR A 285 -29.95 7.60 -22.01
C THR A 285 -31.14 6.66 -21.78
N ASP A 286 -32.15 6.78 -22.65
CA ASP A 286 -33.28 5.87 -22.80
C ASP A 286 -33.34 5.29 -24.24
N GLU A 287 -32.23 5.37 -24.96
CA GLU A 287 -32.04 4.77 -26.28
C GLU A 287 -31.44 3.35 -26.19
N GLU A 288 -31.59 2.56 -27.25
CA GLU A 288 -31.08 1.18 -27.35
C GLU A 288 -29.59 1.18 -27.74
N VAL A 289 -28.75 1.57 -26.78
CA VAL A 289 -27.30 1.77 -26.91
C VAL A 289 -26.49 0.50 -26.67
N VAL A 290 -25.26 0.49 -27.19
CA VAL A 290 -24.23 -0.52 -26.89
C VAL A 290 -22.88 0.14 -26.59
N SER A 291 -21.90 -0.65 -26.15
CA SER A 291 -20.58 -0.15 -25.71
C SER A 291 -19.90 0.83 -26.68
N THR A 292 -19.95 0.61 -27.99
CA THR A 292 -19.25 1.45 -28.97
C THR A 292 -19.81 2.87 -29.09
N ASP A 293 -21.05 3.09 -28.67
CA ASP A 293 -21.71 4.39 -28.77
C ASP A 293 -21.13 5.40 -27.76
N PHE A 294 -20.39 4.90 -26.76
CA PHE A 294 -19.76 5.71 -25.72
C PHE A 294 -18.26 5.91 -25.93
N VAL A 295 -17.67 5.42 -27.02
CA VAL A 295 -16.24 5.62 -27.30
C VAL A 295 -15.96 7.12 -27.50
N GLY A 296 -15.08 7.67 -26.67
CA GLY A 296 -14.77 9.09 -26.64
C GLY A 296 -15.78 9.94 -25.87
N ASP A 297 -16.75 9.32 -25.18
CA ASP A 297 -17.63 10.05 -24.26
C ASP A 297 -16.84 10.51 -23.04
N SER A 298 -17.08 11.76 -22.62
CA SER A 298 -16.34 12.40 -21.55
C SER A 298 -16.98 12.29 -20.16
N HIS A 299 -18.20 11.75 -20.05
CA HIS A 299 -18.88 11.53 -18.78
C HIS A 299 -18.18 10.44 -17.96
N SER A 300 -18.37 10.47 -16.65
CA SER A 300 -17.85 9.41 -15.77
C SER A 300 -18.80 8.23 -15.69
N SER A 301 -20.10 8.49 -15.77
CA SER A 301 -21.17 7.51 -15.61
C SER A 301 -22.36 7.95 -16.47
N ILE A 302 -22.76 7.14 -17.45
CA ILE A 302 -23.98 7.35 -18.23
C ILE A 302 -24.99 6.29 -17.78
N PHE A 303 -26.10 6.68 -17.17
CA PHE A 303 -27.13 5.74 -16.75
C PHE A 303 -27.96 5.27 -17.95
N ASP A 304 -28.13 3.95 -18.05
CA ASP A 304 -28.92 3.29 -19.08
C ASP A 304 -30.29 2.92 -18.52
N ALA A 305 -31.31 3.68 -18.93
CA ALA A 305 -32.64 3.57 -18.38
C ALA A 305 -33.34 2.27 -18.75
N ASN A 306 -33.07 1.72 -19.94
CA ASN A 306 -33.77 0.54 -20.45
C ASN A 306 -33.04 -0.77 -20.10
N ALA A 307 -31.73 -0.73 -19.80
CA ALA A 307 -30.97 -1.92 -19.43
C ALA A 307 -31.11 -2.35 -17.95
N GLY A 308 -31.48 -1.43 -17.05
CA GLY A 308 -31.73 -1.76 -15.64
C GLY A 308 -33.11 -2.39 -15.40
N ILE A 309 -33.31 -2.94 -14.20
CA ILE A 309 -34.56 -3.64 -13.84
C ILE A 309 -34.82 -3.57 -12.33
N SER A 310 -36.08 -3.47 -11.93
CA SER A 310 -36.51 -3.55 -10.52
C SER A 310 -37.23 -4.88 -10.29
N LEU A 311 -36.82 -5.63 -9.28
CA LEU A 311 -37.53 -6.84 -8.84
C LEU A 311 -38.74 -6.47 -7.98
N ASN A 312 -38.55 -5.48 -7.11
CA ASN A 312 -39.57 -4.91 -6.24
C ASN A 312 -39.13 -3.49 -5.84
N PRO A 313 -39.99 -2.70 -5.16
CA PRO A 313 -39.69 -1.30 -4.83
C PRO A 313 -38.41 -1.07 -4.02
N ASN A 314 -37.85 -2.07 -3.36
CA ASN A 314 -36.64 -1.95 -2.56
C ASN A 314 -35.43 -2.70 -3.15
N PHE A 315 -35.57 -3.41 -4.28
CA PHE A 315 -34.46 -4.21 -4.83
C PHE A 315 -34.34 -4.02 -6.33
N VAL A 316 -33.24 -3.41 -6.74
CA VAL A 316 -33.04 -2.91 -8.11
C VAL A 316 -31.66 -3.27 -8.65
N LYS A 317 -31.60 -3.39 -9.96
CA LYS A 317 -30.38 -3.48 -10.76
C LYS A 317 -30.29 -2.24 -11.63
N LEU A 318 -29.21 -1.49 -11.48
CA LEU A 318 -28.94 -0.24 -12.21
C LEU A 318 -27.73 -0.45 -13.12
N VAL A 319 -27.85 -0.04 -14.38
CA VAL A 319 -26.80 -0.19 -15.39
C VAL A 319 -26.23 1.18 -15.75
N SER A 320 -24.91 1.31 -15.76
CA SER A 320 -24.26 2.54 -16.21
C SER A 320 -22.99 2.30 -17.01
N TRP A 321 -22.94 2.91 -18.18
CA TRP A 321 -21.79 2.90 -19.09
C TRP A 321 -20.74 3.93 -18.69
N TYR A 322 -19.49 3.63 -19.01
CA TYR A 322 -18.39 4.58 -18.89
C TYR A 322 -17.28 4.23 -19.86
N ASP A 323 -16.79 5.24 -20.58
CA ASP A 323 -15.51 5.13 -21.27
C ASP A 323 -14.40 5.13 -20.21
N ASN A 324 -13.82 3.94 -19.98
CA ASN A 324 -12.83 3.73 -18.94
C ASN A 324 -11.50 4.45 -19.20
N GLU A 325 -11.28 4.97 -20.40
CA GLU A 325 -10.08 5.72 -20.74
C GLU A 325 -10.36 7.23 -20.88
N TYR A 326 -11.34 7.62 -21.69
CA TYR A 326 -11.63 8.99 -22.08
C TYR A 326 -12.32 9.79 -20.96
N GLY A 327 -13.40 9.24 -20.40
CA GLY A 327 -14.11 9.82 -19.26
C GLY A 327 -13.19 9.96 -18.04
N TYR A 328 -12.40 8.93 -17.75
CA TYR A 328 -11.41 8.97 -16.66
C TYR A 328 -10.32 10.02 -16.88
N SER A 329 -9.78 10.12 -18.11
CA SER A 329 -8.76 11.13 -18.45
C SER A 329 -9.31 12.56 -18.32
N HIS A 330 -10.58 12.76 -18.66
CA HIS A 330 -11.27 14.02 -18.45
C HIS A 330 -11.38 14.37 -16.95
N ARG A 331 -11.62 13.38 -16.08
CA ARG A 331 -11.66 13.58 -14.62
C ARG A 331 -10.32 13.97 -14.03
N VAL A 332 -9.20 13.43 -14.54
CA VAL A 332 -7.86 13.85 -14.12
C VAL A 332 -7.64 15.35 -14.41
N VAL A 333 -8.02 15.80 -15.62
CA VAL A 333 -7.91 17.21 -16.01
C VAL A 333 -8.84 18.10 -15.16
N ASP A 334 -10.06 17.65 -14.90
CA ASP A 334 -11.03 18.37 -14.08
C ASP A 334 -10.55 18.52 -12.63
N LEU A 335 -9.99 17.46 -12.05
CA LEU A 335 -9.45 17.47 -10.69
C LEU A 335 -8.28 18.46 -10.56
N ILE A 336 -7.33 18.44 -11.50
CA ILE A 336 -6.21 19.39 -11.49
C ILE A 336 -6.72 20.83 -11.66
N THR A 337 -7.67 21.03 -12.57
CA THR A 337 -8.30 22.35 -12.77
C THR A 337 -8.93 22.86 -11.48
N TYR A 338 -9.68 22.00 -10.77
CA TYR A 338 -10.29 22.31 -9.49
C TYR A 338 -9.25 22.63 -8.41
N MET A 339 -8.24 21.77 -8.22
CA MET A 339 -7.17 21.95 -7.24
C MET A 339 -6.43 23.29 -7.45
N HIS A 340 -6.18 23.65 -8.70
CA HIS A 340 -5.51 24.90 -9.07
C HIS A 340 -6.38 26.12 -8.82
N GLN A 341 -7.66 26.08 -9.23
CA GLN A 341 -8.59 27.19 -8.98
C GLN A 341 -8.80 27.43 -7.48
N LEU A 342 -8.91 26.37 -6.68
CA LEU A 342 -9.09 26.48 -5.24
C LEU A 342 -7.87 27.13 -4.57
N PHE A 343 -6.65 26.75 -4.98
CA PHE A 343 -5.42 27.40 -4.50
C PHE A 343 -5.44 28.91 -4.72
N PHE A 344 -5.78 29.38 -5.93
CA PHE A 344 -5.85 30.81 -6.22
C PHE A 344 -6.99 31.53 -5.49
N LYS A 345 -8.12 30.85 -5.26
CA LYS A 345 -9.24 31.41 -4.49
C LYS A 345 -8.81 31.67 -3.04
N ILE A 346 -8.14 30.71 -2.41
CA ILE A 346 -7.62 30.84 -1.04
C ILE A 346 -6.58 31.96 -0.96
N CYS A 347 -5.60 31.98 -1.87
CA CYS A 347 -4.59 33.05 -1.86
C CYS A 347 -5.18 34.45 -2.06
N ARG A 348 -6.27 34.59 -2.83
CA ARG A 348 -6.98 35.88 -2.96
C ARG A 348 -7.71 36.28 -1.69
N GLN A 349 -8.39 35.34 -1.04
CA GLN A 349 -9.05 35.57 0.24
C GLN A 349 -8.03 35.95 1.33
N SER A 350 -6.89 35.26 1.38
CA SER A 350 -5.80 35.60 2.30
C SER A 350 -5.16 36.96 2.01
N ASN A 351 -5.11 37.41 0.75
CA ASN A 351 -4.63 38.76 0.39
C ASN A 351 -5.65 39.86 0.73
N ASP A 352 -6.96 39.57 0.71
CA ASP A 352 -8.00 40.49 1.18
C ASP A 352 -8.03 40.54 2.72
N ASP A 353 -7.75 39.42 3.41
CA ASP A 353 -7.62 39.33 4.87
C ASP A 353 -6.29 39.92 5.38
N GLN A 354 -5.24 39.98 4.55
CA GLN A 354 -3.95 40.63 4.85
C GLN A 354 -3.99 42.17 4.92
N LYS A 355 -5.18 42.79 4.86
CA LYS A 355 -5.37 44.19 5.30
C LYS A 355 -5.52 44.35 6.80
N ASN A 356 -5.51 43.28 7.59
CA ASN A 356 -5.38 43.36 9.04
C ASN A 356 -4.42 42.30 9.57
N THR A 357 -3.42 42.77 10.32
CA THR A 357 -2.46 42.04 11.17
C THR A 357 -1.28 41.34 10.46
N GLU A 358 -0.12 42.02 10.54
CA GLU A 358 1.23 41.49 10.35
C GLU A 358 1.64 40.65 11.57
N GLU A 359 2.21 39.46 11.35
CA GLU A 359 3.46 38.97 11.93
C GLU A 359 3.61 37.47 11.68
N LEU A 360 4.80 37.06 11.19
CA LEU A 360 5.52 35.79 11.46
C LEU A 360 6.28 35.29 10.22
N PHE A 361 7.49 35.80 10.01
CA PHE A 361 8.63 35.01 9.51
C PHE A 361 9.94 35.70 9.91
N PRO A 362 10.86 35.03 10.63
CA PRO A 362 12.27 35.33 10.55
C PRO A 362 12.97 34.35 9.59
N ASN A 363 13.41 34.95 8.49
CA ASN A 363 14.65 34.77 7.72
C ASN A 363 15.50 33.48 7.85
N SER A 364 15.83 33.03 6.64
CA SER A 364 16.95 32.23 6.13
C SER A 364 18.34 32.44 6.76
N ILE A 365 19.29 31.55 6.40
CA ILE A 365 20.62 31.72 5.75
C ILE A 365 21.43 30.37 6.03
N PRO A 366 22.48 29.90 5.30
CA PRO A 366 22.52 29.31 3.95
C PRO A 366 23.63 28.18 3.72
N VAL A 367 23.74 27.67 2.48
CA VAL A 367 24.88 27.04 1.71
C VAL A 367 25.85 26.02 2.37
N ASN A 368 26.08 24.83 1.76
CA ASN A 368 27.23 24.54 0.86
C ASN A 368 27.40 23.11 0.32
N VAL A 369 28.06 23.07 -0.84
CA VAL A 369 28.14 22.04 -1.89
C VAL A 369 29.50 21.32 -1.89
N SER A 370 29.53 20.01 -2.26
CA SER A 370 30.61 19.37 -3.06
C SER A 370 30.26 17.89 -3.33
N ARG A 371 29.88 17.48 -4.56
CA ARG A 371 30.69 17.03 -5.73
C ARG A 371 31.58 15.79 -5.50
N GLY A 372 31.39 14.76 -6.33
CA GLY A 372 32.26 13.57 -6.43
C GLY A 372 31.71 12.47 -7.35
N ASP A 373 32.15 12.51 -8.61
CA ASP A 373 31.75 11.76 -9.80
C ASP A 373 32.05 10.23 -9.91
N ASN A 374 31.26 9.59 -10.80
CA ASN A 374 31.60 8.61 -11.88
C ASN A 374 31.80 7.08 -11.70
N HIS A 375 30.99 6.35 -12.51
CA HIS A 375 31.20 5.14 -13.36
C HIS A 375 31.82 3.86 -12.72
N ASN A 376 31.47 2.61 -13.08
CA ASN A 376 31.10 2.04 -14.38
C ASN A 376 30.44 0.64 -14.24
N GLU A 377 29.84 0.18 -15.34
CA GLU A 377 29.05 -1.03 -15.58
C GLU A 377 29.80 -2.39 -15.50
N ASN A 378 29.08 -3.51 -15.26
CA ASN A 378 29.04 -4.69 -16.19
C ASN A 378 28.24 -5.93 -15.67
N ARG A 379 27.09 -6.18 -16.33
CA ARG A 379 26.59 -7.39 -17.04
C ARG A 379 26.96 -8.87 -16.71
N ILE A 380 25.89 -9.72 -16.79
CA ILE A 380 25.77 -11.14 -17.28
C ILE A 380 26.15 -12.24 -16.23
N ASN A 381 25.50 -13.40 -16.02
CA ASN A 381 24.64 -14.28 -16.85
C ASN A 381 23.63 -15.11 -16.04
N THR A 382 22.60 -15.57 -16.74
CA THR A 382 21.58 -16.57 -16.40
C THR A 382 22.11 -18.00 -16.19
N GLN A 383 21.42 -18.82 -15.39
CA GLN A 383 21.08 -20.19 -15.77
C GLN A 383 19.88 -20.75 -14.99
N ASN A 384 18.93 -21.29 -15.75
CA ASN A 384 17.74 -22.01 -15.30
C ASN A 384 18.09 -23.42 -14.80
N HIS A 385 17.47 -23.85 -13.71
CA HIS A 385 17.14 -25.26 -13.54
C HIS A 385 15.68 -25.43 -13.09
N SER A 386 14.93 -26.09 -13.98
CA SER A 386 13.61 -26.67 -13.78
C SER A 386 13.63 -27.77 -12.72
N LEU A 387 12.69 -27.77 -11.77
CA LEU A 387 12.39 -28.95 -10.95
C LEU A 387 10.88 -29.09 -10.72
N LYS A 388 10.43 -30.33 -10.95
CA LYS A 388 9.07 -30.87 -10.90
C LYS A 388 8.48 -30.79 -9.48
N MET A 389 7.15 -30.68 -9.39
CA MET A 389 6.38 -30.76 -8.15
C MET A 389 6.57 -32.12 -7.46
N ALA A 390 6.88 -32.08 -6.16
CA ALA A 390 6.89 -33.24 -5.27
C ALA A 390 5.68 -33.20 -4.32
N THR A 391 5.15 -34.37 -4.03
CA THR A 391 4.01 -34.71 -3.16
C THR A 391 4.27 -34.36 -1.68
N ASP A 392 3.19 -34.08 -0.93
CA ASP A 392 3.17 -33.78 0.51
C ASP A 392 3.96 -34.82 1.32
N GLY A 393 5.09 -34.39 1.90
CA GLY A 393 5.86 -35.12 2.90
C GLY A 393 5.61 -34.55 4.30
N GLU A 394 5.70 -35.40 5.32
CA GLU A 394 5.61 -35.05 6.73
C GLU A 394 6.65 -33.98 7.12
N LEU A 395 6.21 -32.91 7.82
CA LEU A 395 7.08 -31.79 8.18
C LEU A 395 8.07 -32.19 9.28
N ASN A 396 9.36 -32.26 8.94
CA ASN A 396 10.44 -32.40 9.92
C ASN A 396 10.86 -31.01 10.46
N VAL A 397 10.34 -30.63 11.63
CA VAL A 397 10.56 -29.32 12.26
C VAL A 397 12.04 -29.10 12.63
N ASP A 398 12.74 -30.15 13.09
CA ASP A 398 14.16 -30.07 13.46
C ASP A 398 15.06 -29.77 12.27
N ASN A 399 14.78 -30.42 11.13
CA ASN A 399 15.47 -30.13 9.89
C ASN A 399 15.22 -28.70 9.41
N LEU A 400 13.98 -28.22 9.51
CA LEU A 400 13.62 -26.86 9.12
C LEU A 400 14.33 -25.81 10.00
N ILE A 401 14.34 -25.99 11.32
CA ILE A 401 15.08 -25.11 12.25
C ILE A 401 16.56 -25.11 11.90
N SER A 402 17.16 -26.29 11.70
CA SER A 402 18.59 -26.41 11.34
C SER A 402 18.92 -25.61 10.09
N ARG A 403 18.14 -25.77 9.01
CA ARG A 403 18.29 -25.01 7.75
C ARG A 403 18.11 -23.51 7.92
N LEU A 404 17.15 -23.10 8.75
CA LEU A 404 16.92 -21.68 9.06
C LEU A 404 18.10 -21.09 9.83
N LEU A 405 18.73 -21.85 10.75
CA LEU A 405 19.88 -21.42 11.54
C LEU A 405 21.23 -21.53 10.80
N GLU A 406 21.33 -22.29 9.71
CA GLU A 406 22.57 -22.44 8.92
C GLU A 406 23.06 -21.13 8.30
N VAL A 407 22.18 -20.15 8.11
CA VAL A 407 22.57 -18.84 7.54
C VAL A 407 23.21 -17.90 8.57
N ARG A 408 23.32 -18.31 9.84
CA ARG A 408 24.05 -17.57 10.88
C ARG A 408 25.49 -17.29 10.43
N GLY A 409 25.96 -16.07 10.69
CA GLY A 409 27.30 -15.63 10.29
C GLY A 409 27.51 -15.45 8.77
N THR A 410 26.51 -15.74 7.93
CA THR A 410 26.56 -15.46 6.50
C THR A 410 26.10 -14.03 6.21
N ARG A 411 26.31 -13.56 4.97
CA ARG A 411 25.94 -12.19 4.59
C ARG A 411 24.41 -12.00 4.71
N PRO A 412 23.92 -10.93 5.38
CA PRO A 412 22.50 -10.64 5.50
C PRO A 412 21.76 -10.71 4.14
N GLY A 413 20.59 -11.36 4.11
CA GLY A 413 19.75 -11.49 2.92
C GLY A 413 19.83 -12.84 2.20
N ARG A 414 20.59 -13.81 2.71
CA ARG A 414 20.57 -15.19 2.19
C ARG A 414 19.21 -15.84 2.46
N LEU A 415 18.48 -16.17 1.40
CA LEU A 415 17.20 -16.86 1.48
C LEU A 415 17.39 -18.33 1.84
N VAL A 416 16.48 -18.86 2.68
CA VAL A 416 16.45 -20.27 3.03
C VAL A 416 15.37 -20.94 2.18
N PRO A 417 15.72 -21.91 1.31
CA PRO A 417 14.72 -22.58 0.48
C PRO A 417 13.74 -23.31 1.39
N MET A 418 12.44 -23.12 1.19
CA MET A 418 11.34 -23.82 1.86
C MET A 418 10.26 -24.10 0.83
N THR A 419 9.68 -25.30 0.85
CA THR A 419 8.60 -25.69 -0.06
C THR A 419 7.25 -25.16 0.43
N GLU A 420 6.30 -24.97 -0.49
CA GLU A 420 4.94 -24.53 -0.13
C GLU A 420 4.22 -25.55 0.79
N GLY A 421 4.53 -26.86 0.64
CA GLY A 421 4.02 -27.92 1.51
C GLY A 421 4.54 -27.80 2.94
N GLU A 422 5.85 -27.61 3.12
CA GLU A 422 6.47 -27.39 4.44
C GLU A 422 5.83 -26.20 5.16
N ILE A 423 5.70 -25.05 4.46
CA ILE A 423 5.13 -23.82 5.04
C ILE A 423 3.65 -24.03 5.40
N ARG A 424 2.88 -24.72 4.57
CA ARG A 424 1.46 -24.99 4.85
C ARG A 424 1.30 -25.85 6.10
N THR A 425 2.06 -26.94 6.18
CA THR A 425 2.03 -27.83 7.34
C THR A 425 2.48 -27.13 8.62
N LEU A 426 3.47 -26.23 8.52
CA LEU A 426 3.96 -25.42 9.63
C LEU A 426 2.85 -24.51 10.19
N CYS A 427 2.16 -23.76 9.33
CA CYS A 427 1.06 -22.90 9.74
C CYS A 427 -0.12 -23.69 10.34
N ASN A 428 -0.47 -24.83 9.74
CA ASN A 428 -1.57 -25.66 10.23
C ASN A 428 -1.30 -26.22 11.64
N LYS A 429 -0.10 -26.76 11.88
CA LYS A 429 0.31 -27.26 13.20
C LYS A 429 0.37 -26.12 14.24
N SER A 430 0.92 -24.97 13.86
CA SER A 430 0.98 -23.80 14.76
C SER A 430 -0.42 -23.31 15.13
N ARG A 431 -1.33 -23.25 14.15
CA ARG A 431 -2.74 -22.89 14.34
C ARG A 431 -3.42 -23.78 15.39
N GLU A 432 -3.22 -25.09 15.33
CA GLU A 432 -3.78 -26.03 16.31
C GLU A 432 -3.32 -25.71 17.73
N ILE A 433 -2.02 -25.44 17.90
CA ILE A 433 -1.43 -25.06 19.20
C ILE A 433 -2.00 -23.72 19.68
N PHE A 434 -2.10 -22.71 18.82
CA PHE A 434 -2.62 -21.42 19.23
C PHE A 434 -4.09 -21.50 19.67
N LEU A 435 -4.90 -22.32 19.00
CA LEU A 435 -6.30 -22.54 19.37
C LEU A 435 -6.47 -23.34 20.66
N SER A 436 -5.51 -24.21 21.01
CA SER A 436 -5.55 -24.94 22.27
C SER A 436 -5.10 -24.11 23.47
N GLN A 437 -4.26 -23.09 23.25
CA GLN A 437 -3.85 -22.15 24.29
C GLN A 437 -4.94 -21.09 24.54
N PRO A 438 -5.00 -20.44 25.71
CA PRO A 438 -5.93 -19.32 25.94
C PRO A 438 -5.52 -18.08 25.12
N ILE A 439 -6.46 -17.16 24.88
CA ILE A 439 -6.19 -15.90 24.15
C ILE A 439 -5.41 -14.89 25.01
N LEU A 440 -5.61 -14.95 26.32
CA LEU A 440 -4.81 -14.28 27.34
C LEU A 440 -3.92 -15.35 27.96
N LEU A 441 -2.62 -15.30 27.67
CA LEU A 441 -1.66 -16.26 28.21
C LEU A 441 -1.34 -15.93 29.67
N GLU A 442 -1.18 -16.95 30.49
CA GLU A 442 -0.70 -16.84 31.87
C GLU A 442 0.63 -17.58 31.92
N LEU A 443 1.71 -16.84 32.18
CA LEU A 443 3.09 -17.29 32.00
C LEU A 443 3.88 -17.11 33.30
N GLU A 444 4.93 -17.90 33.47
CA GLU A 444 5.83 -17.85 34.63
C GLU A 444 7.24 -17.41 34.19
N ALA A 445 7.90 -16.59 35.00
CA ALA A 445 9.31 -16.30 34.89
C ALA A 445 10.17 -17.54 35.27
N PRO A 446 11.39 -17.70 34.71
CA PRO A 446 12.12 -16.72 33.90
C PRO A 446 11.78 -16.80 32.42
N LEU A 447 11.66 -15.64 31.76
CA LEU A 447 11.53 -15.56 30.30
C LEU A 447 12.07 -14.25 29.73
N LYS A 448 12.23 -14.23 28.40
CA LYS A 448 12.72 -13.08 27.64
C LYS A 448 11.60 -12.53 26.77
N ILE A 449 11.39 -11.22 26.82
CA ILE A 449 10.36 -10.51 26.08
C ILE A 449 11.01 -9.75 24.91
N CYS A 450 10.50 -9.99 23.71
CA CYS A 450 10.92 -9.35 22.47
C CYS A 450 9.77 -8.52 21.88
N GLY A 451 10.05 -7.29 21.48
CA GLY A 451 9.13 -6.43 20.73
C GLY A 451 9.20 -6.68 19.23
N ASP A 452 8.90 -5.63 18.45
CA ASP A 452 8.81 -5.69 16.99
C ASP A 452 10.09 -6.20 16.31
N ILE A 453 9.92 -7.04 15.27
CA ILE A 453 11.02 -7.59 14.46
C ILE A 453 10.91 -7.18 12.98
N HIS A 454 9.70 -6.97 12.47
CA HIS A 454 9.38 -6.51 11.12
C HIS A 454 10.08 -7.27 9.98
N GLY A 455 10.44 -8.53 10.17
CA GLY A 455 11.14 -9.34 9.16
C GLY A 455 12.65 -9.08 9.04
N GLN A 456 13.27 -8.47 10.06
CA GLN A 456 14.72 -8.35 10.20
C GLN A 456 15.34 -9.66 10.71
N TYR A 457 15.35 -10.67 9.84
CA TYR A 457 15.74 -12.04 10.20
C TYR A 457 17.14 -12.17 10.82
N ASN A 458 18.14 -11.43 10.33
CA ASN A 458 19.48 -11.48 10.92
C ASN A 458 19.53 -10.91 12.33
N ASP A 459 18.72 -9.90 12.62
CA ASP A 459 18.62 -9.33 13.96
C ASP A 459 17.86 -10.29 14.89
N LEU A 460 16.85 -11.02 14.39
CA LEU A 460 16.24 -12.14 15.12
C LEU A 460 17.27 -13.22 15.51
N LEU A 461 18.15 -13.61 14.59
CA LEU A 461 19.22 -14.57 14.90
C LEU A 461 20.18 -14.03 15.97
N ARG A 462 20.54 -12.74 15.89
CA ARG A 462 21.35 -12.08 16.92
C ARG A 462 20.64 -12.06 18.27
N LEU A 463 19.33 -11.83 18.32
CA LEU A 463 18.56 -11.88 19.58
C LEU A 463 18.70 -13.24 20.26
N PHE A 464 18.67 -14.35 19.50
CA PHE A 464 18.91 -15.68 20.06
C PHE A 464 20.38 -15.92 20.45
N GLU A 465 21.35 -15.37 19.72
CA GLU A 465 22.77 -15.42 20.12
C GLU A 465 23.02 -14.71 21.45
N TYR A 466 22.35 -13.59 21.68
CA TYR A 466 22.42 -12.81 22.91
C TYR A 466 21.60 -13.43 24.05
N GLY A 467 20.43 -13.98 23.70
CA GLY A 467 19.43 -14.44 24.65
C GLY A 467 19.51 -15.91 25.04
N GLY A 468 20.21 -16.74 24.25
CA GLY A 468 20.11 -18.19 24.32
C GLY A 468 19.12 -18.71 23.28
N PHE A 469 19.39 -19.87 22.70
CA PHE A 469 18.44 -20.50 21.78
C PHE A 469 17.36 -21.24 22.61
N PRO A 470 16.17 -21.51 22.04
CA PRO A 470 15.24 -22.46 22.65
C PRO A 470 15.77 -23.91 22.54
N PRO A 471 15.71 -24.71 23.62
CA PRO A 471 14.94 -24.49 24.83
C PRO A 471 15.76 -23.92 26.01
N GLU A 472 17.01 -23.49 25.80
CA GLU A 472 17.85 -22.94 26.87
C GLU A 472 17.31 -21.62 27.46
N ALA A 473 16.44 -20.93 26.72
CA ALA A 473 15.71 -19.76 27.21
C ALA A 473 14.23 -19.78 26.78
N ASN A 474 13.37 -19.30 27.67
CA ASN A 474 11.94 -19.09 27.39
C ASN A 474 11.73 -17.72 26.74
N TYR A 475 10.77 -17.62 25.83
CA TYR A 475 10.52 -16.40 25.05
C TYR A 475 9.04 -16.03 24.98
N LEU A 476 8.76 -14.75 25.09
CA LEU A 476 7.51 -14.11 24.70
C LEU A 476 7.80 -13.06 23.64
N PHE A 477 7.22 -13.21 22.45
CA PHE A 477 7.25 -12.14 21.45
C PHE A 477 5.91 -11.40 21.39
N LEU A 478 5.98 -10.06 21.30
CA LEU A 478 4.81 -9.20 21.46
C LEU A 478 4.03 -8.93 20.16
N GLY A 479 4.60 -9.20 18.99
CA GLY A 479 3.92 -9.00 17.70
C GLY A 479 4.84 -8.42 16.62
N ASP A 480 4.27 -8.11 15.45
CA ASP A 480 4.94 -7.49 14.30
C ASP A 480 6.22 -8.21 13.87
N TYR A 481 6.06 -9.49 13.56
CA TYR A 481 7.10 -10.37 13.03
C TYR A 481 7.39 -10.09 11.56
N VAL A 482 6.38 -9.63 10.83
CA VAL A 482 6.39 -9.48 9.37
C VAL A 482 5.97 -8.06 8.98
N ASP A 483 6.79 -7.32 8.22
CA ASP A 483 6.31 -6.15 7.48
C ASP A 483 7.34 -5.63 6.46
N ARG A 484 8.28 -4.80 6.90
CA ARG A 484 9.18 -3.98 6.05
C ARG A 484 10.50 -4.68 5.69
N GLY A 485 10.89 -5.65 6.51
CA GLY A 485 12.11 -6.43 6.37
C GLY A 485 12.14 -7.33 5.13
N LYS A 486 13.36 -7.65 4.69
CA LYS A 486 13.58 -8.41 3.45
C LYS A 486 13.30 -9.90 3.62
N GLN A 487 13.30 -10.42 4.85
CA GLN A 487 13.25 -11.85 5.18
C GLN A 487 12.09 -12.18 6.14
N SER A 488 10.91 -11.60 5.88
CA SER A 488 9.70 -11.85 6.67
C SER A 488 9.29 -13.32 6.71
N LEU A 489 9.53 -14.07 5.62
CA LEU A 489 9.19 -15.50 5.55
C LEU A 489 10.05 -16.31 6.53
N GLU A 490 11.36 -16.16 6.46
CA GLU A 490 12.30 -16.85 7.34
C GLU A 490 12.05 -16.48 8.80
N THR A 491 11.75 -15.20 9.06
CA THR A 491 11.40 -14.70 10.39
C THR A 491 10.20 -15.44 10.95
N ILE A 492 9.04 -15.39 10.28
CA ILE A 492 7.84 -16.03 10.80
C ILE A 492 7.95 -17.56 10.81
N CYS A 493 8.58 -18.17 9.81
CA CYS A 493 8.77 -19.62 9.76
C CYS A 493 9.66 -20.13 10.91
N LEU A 494 10.71 -19.39 11.28
CA LEU A 494 11.54 -19.76 12.42
C LEU A 494 10.76 -19.66 13.74
N LEU A 495 10.00 -18.58 13.94
CA LEU A 495 9.18 -18.40 15.13
C LEU A 495 8.10 -19.49 15.26
N LEU A 496 7.39 -19.81 14.17
CA LEU A 496 6.40 -20.89 14.16
C LEU A 496 7.04 -22.27 14.36
N ALA A 497 8.23 -22.52 13.81
CA ALA A 497 8.94 -23.78 14.02
C ALA A 497 9.34 -23.96 15.49
N TYR A 498 9.85 -22.91 16.14
CA TYR A 498 10.10 -22.95 17.59
C TYR A 498 8.82 -23.10 18.40
N LYS A 499 7.73 -22.44 18.00
CA LYS A 499 6.43 -22.62 18.66
C LYS A 499 5.95 -24.07 18.63
N ILE A 500 6.09 -24.75 17.49
CA ILE A 500 5.71 -26.17 17.38
C ILE A 500 6.63 -27.05 18.22
N LYS A 501 7.93 -26.77 18.23
CA LYS A 501 8.90 -27.59 18.94
C LYS A 501 8.83 -27.42 20.46
N TYR A 502 8.56 -26.20 20.92
CA TYR A 502 8.57 -25.82 22.34
C TYR A 502 7.31 -25.01 22.70
N PRO A 503 6.11 -25.61 22.62
CA PRO A 503 4.84 -24.89 22.79
C PRO A 503 4.66 -24.25 24.18
N GLU A 504 5.33 -24.80 25.20
CA GLU A 504 5.29 -24.37 26.60
C GLU A 504 6.45 -23.46 27.01
N ASN A 505 7.38 -23.15 26.10
CA ASN A 505 8.55 -22.29 26.37
C ASN A 505 8.68 -21.13 25.37
N PHE A 506 7.94 -21.18 24.26
CA PHE A 506 7.98 -20.20 23.18
C PHE A 506 6.58 -19.66 22.90
N PHE A 507 6.37 -18.39 23.22
CA PHE A 507 5.07 -17.73 23.19
C PHE A 507 5.08 -16.59 22.19
N LEU A 508 3.98 -16.46 21.44
CA LEU A 508 3.81 -15.47 20.39
C LEU A 508 2.47 -14.78 20.59
N LEU A 509 2.50 -13.46 20.74
CA LEU A 509 1.30 -12.63 20.68
C LEU A 509 1.06 -12.13 19.27
N ARG A 510 -0.13 -11.60 19.03
CA ARG A 510 -0.49 -10.98 17.76
C ARG A 510 -0.07 -9.52 17.76
N GLY A 511 0.59 -9.07 16.71
CA GLY A 511 0.75 -7.65 16.41
C GLY A 511 -0.24 -7.14 15.38
N ASN A 512 -0.16 -5.84 15.08
CA ASN A 512 -1.07 -5.21 14.13
C ASN A 512 -0.73 -5.55 12.67
N HIS A 513 0.50 -6.01 12.39
CA HIS A 513 0.92 -6.46 11.06
C HIS A 513 0.72 -7.98 10.81
N GLU A 514 0.37 -8.76 11.84
CA GLU A 514 -0.19 -10.13 11.71
C GLU A 514 -1.67 -10.08 11.26
N CYS A 515 -1.93 -9.25 10.26
CA CYS A 515 -3.20 -9.07 9.56
C CYS A 515 -2.98 -9.14 8.05
N ALA A 516 -4.03 -8.96 7.26
CA ALA A 516 -4.13 -9.20 5.82
C ALA A 516 -3.20 -8.36 4.89
N SER A 517 -1.96 -8.03 5.27
CA SER A 517 -1.06 -7.17 4.50
C SER A 517 0.22 -7.90 4.03
N LYS A 518 0.57 -7.65 2.76
CA LYS A 518 1.76 -8.09 2.00
C LYS A 518 1.75 -9.53 1.43
N ARG A 519 1.25 -9.63 0.18
CA ARG A 519 1.37 -10.82 -0.70
C ARG A 519 2.78 -11.00 -1.27
N ARG A 520 3.77 -11.46 -0.50
CA ARG A 520 5.00 -12.03 -1.11
C ARG A 520 4.80 -13.46 -1.63
N PHE A 521 3.66 -14.09 -1.34
CA PHE A 521 3.39 -15.50 -1.58
C PHE A 521 2.22 -15.75 -2.55
N SER A 522 2.03 -17.03 -2.91
CA SER A 522 0.80 -17.52 -3.56
C SER A 522 -0.42 -17.13 -2.71
N ILE A 523 -1.57 -16.92 -3.34
CA ILE A 523 -2.82 -16.59 -2.63
C ILE A 523 -3.16 -17.68 -1.59
N LYS A 524 -2.82 -18.94 -1.90
CA LYS A 524 -3.01 -20.08 -1.00
C LYS A 524 -2.16 -19.97 0.26
N LEU A 525 -0.86 -19.68 0.13
CA LEU A 525 0.03 -19.49 1.28
C LEU A 525 -0.34 -18.27 2.11
N TRP A 526 -0.70 -17.15 1.44
CA TRP A 526 -1.17 -15.96 2.14
C TRP A 526 -2.39 -16.26 3.00
N LYS A 527 -3.40 -16.97 2.46
CA LYS A 527 -4.58 -17.39 3.24
C LYS A 527 -4.17 -18.28 4.41
N THR A 528 -3.27 -19.23 4.19
CA THR A 528 -2.76 -20.12 5.24
C THR A 528 -2.07 -19.35 6.39
N PHE A 529 -1.29 -18.31 6.09
CA PHE A 529 -0.74 -17.42 7.13
C PHE A 529 -1.82 -16.61 7.83
N THR A 530 -2.76 -16.01 7.10
CA THR A 530 -3.88 -15.26 7.71
C THR A 530 -4.70 -16.14 8.65
N ASP A 531 -5.04 -17.36 8.22
CA ASP A 531 -5.79 -18.33 9.04
C ASP A 531 -5.01 -18.71 10.32
N CYS A 532 -3.68 -18.77 10.24
CA CYS A 532 -2.82 -18.99 11.40
C CYS A 532 -2.75 -17.76 12.33
N PHE A 533 -2.57 -16.56 11.78
CA PHE A 533 -2.47 -15.31 12.54
C PHE A 533 -3.76 -14.95 13.27
N ASN A 534 -4.92 -15.25 12.67
CA ASN A 534 -6.22 -15.08 13.30
C ASN A 534 -6.42 -15.94 14.55
N CYS A 535 -5.54 -16.91 14.80
CA CYS A 535 -5.55 -17.77 15.96
C CYS A 535 -4.57 -17.33 17.05
N LEU A 536 -3.69 -16.35 16.82
CA LEU A 536 -2.70 -15.91 17.80
C LEU A 536 -3.36 -15.36 19.08
N PRO A 537 -2.79 -15.65 20.28
CA PRO A 537 -3.10 -14.94 21.51
C PRO A 537 -2.86 -13.42 21.37
N ILE A 538 -3.56 -12.60 22.14
CA ILE A 538 -3.53 -11.13 22.01
C ILE A 538 -2.77 -10.46 23.16
N ALA A 539 -2.74 -11.09 24.33
CA ALA A 539 -2.07 -10.56 25.51
C ALA A 539 -1.51 -11.71 26.37
N ALA A 540 -0.61 -11.36 27.28
CA ALA A 540 -0.11 -12.26 28.30
C ALA A 540 -0.03 -11.56 29.67
N ILE A 541 -0.08 -12.34 30.74
CA ILE A 541 0.24 -11.91 32.10
C ILE A 541 1.35 -12.81 32.61
N ILE A 542 2.46 -12.21 33.07
CA ILE A 542 3.60 -12.92 33.64
C ILE A 542 3.54 -12.82 35.16
N ASP A 543 3.54 -13.96 35.84
CA ASP A 543 3.49 -14.11 37.31
C ASP A 543 2.43 -13.22 37.97
N GLU A 544 1.28 -13.08 37.32
CA GLU A 544 0.17 -12.22 37.77
C GLU A 544 0.51 -10.73 37.96
N LYS A 545 1.70 -10.27 37.55
CA LYS A 545 2.22 -8.93 37.84
C LYS A 545 2.58 -8.09 36.62
N ILE A 546 2.91 -8.70 35.48
CA ILE A 546 3.31 -7.96 34.27
C ILE A 546 2.31 -8.23 33.15
N PHE A 547 1.55 -7.21 32.73
CA PHE A 547 0.67 -7.31 31.57
C PHE A 547 1.43 -7.01 30.28
N CYS A 548 1.30 -7.89 29.30
CA CYS A 548 2.00 -7.81 28.03
C CYS A 548 1.02 -7.74 26.86
N CYS A 549 1.22 -6.81 25.93
CA CYS A 549 0.45 -6.69 24.69
C CYS A 549 1.30 -6.09 23.56
N HIS A 550 0.76 -5.97 22.35
CA HIS A 550 1.47 -5.34 21.24
C HIS A 550 1.37 -3.81 21.27
N GLY A 551 0.15 -3.29 21.13
CA GLY A 551 -0.17 -1.86 21.12
C GLY A 551 -0.20 -1.32 22.53
N GLY A 552 -1.35 -1.32 23.19
CA GLY A 552 -1.46 -0.69 24.50
C GLY A 552 -2.76 -1.03 25.21
N LEU A 553 -3.36 -0.02 25.82
CA LEU A 553 -4.60 -0.15 26.58
C LEU A 553 -5.82 0.28 25.76
N SER A 554 -7.00 -0.21 26.14
CA SER A 554 -8.28 0.19 25.55
C SER A 554 -9.16 0.91 26.57
N PRO A 555 -9.91 1.95 26.19
CA PRO A 555 -10.95 2.52 27.04
C PRO A 555 -12.03 1.49 27.41
N ASP A 556 -12.21 0.47 26.57
CA ASP A 556 -13.17 -0.60 26.81
C ASP A 556 -12.64 -1.68 27.78
N LEU A 557 -11.32 -1.69 28.08
CA LEU A 557 -10.72 -2.68 28.95
C LEU A 557 -10.92 -2.33 30.43
N GLN A 558 -11.94 -2.93 31.03
CA GLN A 558 -12.27 -2.79 32.45
C GLN A 558 -11.98 -4.08 33.24
N SER A 559 -11.92 -5.24 32.58
CA SER A 559 -11.61 -6.55 33.15
C SER A 559 -10.85 -7.44 32.17
N MET A 560 -9.88 -8.22 32.67
CA MET A 560 -9.16 -9.22 31.87
C MET A 560 -10.10 -10.29 31.28
N GLU A 561 -11.26 -10.49 31.89
CA GLU A 561 -12.30 -11.37 31.37
C GLU A 561 -12.81 -10.92 29.99
N GLN A 562 -12.76 -9.62 29.67
CA GLN A 562 -13.12 -9.14 28.34
C GLN A 562 -12.14 -9.62 27.27
N ILE A 563 -10.85 -9.74 27.61
CA ILE A 563 -9.85 -10.33 26.71
C ILE A 563 -10.12 -11.83 26.57
N ARG A 564 -10.36 -12.54 27.67
CA ARG A 564 -10.64 -13.99 27.67
C ARG A 564 -11.86 -14.38 26.81
N ARG A 565 -12.83 -13.48 26.66
CA ARG A 565 -14.04 -13.68 25.84
C ARG A 565 -13.87 -13.42 24.36
N ILE A 566 -12.73 -12.90 23.91
CA ILE A 566 -12.46 -12.71 22.48
C ILE A 566 -12.37 -14.10 21.83
N MET A 567 -13.28 -14.36 20.89
CA MET A 567 -13.33 -15.63 20.18
C MET A 567 -12.20 -15.72 19.15
N ARG A 568 -11.60 -16.90 19.00
CA ARG A 568 -10.63 -17.21 17.94
C ARG A 568 -11.12 -18.40 17.11
N PRO A 569 -10.85 -18.43 15.79
CA PRO A 569 -10.12 -17.44 15.02
C PRO A 569 -10.92 -16.13 14.81
N THR A 570 -10.25 -14.97 14.84
CA THR A 570 -10.89 -13.68 14.55
C THR A 570 -10.00 -12.77 13.71
N ASP A 571 -10.60 -12.02 12.81
CA ASP A 571 -9.97 -10.86 12.18
C ASP A 571 -9.92 -9.69 13.18
N VAL A 572 -9.05 -8.70 12.94
CA VAL A 572 -8.97 -7.47 13.73
C VAL A 572 -10.05 -6.50 13.23
N PRO A 573 -10.99 -6.06 14.08
CA PRO A 573 -12.00 -5.07 13.70
C PRO A 573 -11.38 -3.66 13.57
N ASP A 574 -12.10 -2.74 12.92
CA ASP A 574 -11.66 -1.35 12.75
C ASP A 574 -11.67 -0.55 14.08
N THR A 575 -12.48 -0.98 15.06
CA THR A 575 -12.62 -0.34 16.39
C THR A 575 -12.85 -1.36 17.51
N GLY A 576 -12.72 -0.90 18.76
CA GLY A 576 -13.01 -1.67 19.98
C GLY A 576 -11.80 -2.42 20.56
N LEU A 577 -12.03 -3.14 21.66
CA LEU A 577 -10.99 -3.75 22.49
C LEU A 577 -9.84 -4.45 21.72
N LEU A 578 -10.16 -5.33 20.76
CA LEU A 578 -9.13 -6.05 19.99
C LEU A 578 -8.30 -5.10 19.11
N CYS A 579 -8.94 -4.10 18.50
CA CYS A 579 -8.23 -3.09 17.73
C CYS A 579 -7.28 -2.30 18.66
N ASP A 580 -7.78 -1.87 19.81
CA ASP A 580 -7.02 -1.01 20.73
C ASP A 580 -5.81 -1.70 21.37
N LEU A 581 -5.94 -2.97 21.74
CA LEU A 581 -4.81 -3.77 22.25
C LEU A 581 -3.67 -3.93 21.22
N LEU A 582 -3.95 -3.71 19.94
CA LEU A 582 -2.98 -3.82 18.84
C LEU A 582 -2.50 -2.46 18.31
N TRP A 583 -3.27 -1.38 18.49
CA TRP A 583 -3.03 -0.10 17.80
C TRP A 583 -2.91 1.14 18.71
N SER A 584 -3.27 1.05 19.99
CA SER A 584 -3.21 2.21 20.89
C SER A 584 -1.77 2.58 21.29
N ASP A 585 -1.54 3.85 21.61
CA ASP A 585 -0.22 4.39 21.94
C ASP A 585 -0.19 5.23 23.23
N PRO A 586 0.85 5.09 24.09
CA PRO A 586 1.06 6.03 25.18
C PRO A 586 1.48 7.41 24.63
N ASP A 587 0.96 8.46 25.26
CA ASP A 587 1.33 9.84 24.97
C ASP A 587 1.48 10.63 26.28
N LYS A 588 2.62 11.30 26.44
CA LYS A 588 2.94 12.09 27.65
C LYS A 588 2.17 13.40 27.73
N ASP A 589 1.72 13.90 26.58
CA ASP A 589 1.04 15.20 26.45
C ASP A 589 -0.49 15.05 26.58
N VAL A 590 -0.98 13.80 26.70
CA VAL A 590 -2.39 13.46 26.88
C VAL A 590 -2.71 13.18 28.35
N GLN A 591 -3.86 13.70 28.82
CA GLN A 591 -4.48 13.33 30.09
C GLN A 591 -5.74 12.50 29.80
N GLY A 592 -5.83 11.29 30.35
CA GLY A 592 -6.90 10.35 29.99
C GLY A 592 -6.67 9.72 28.62
N TRP A 593 -7.70 9.75 27.77
CA TRP A 593 -7.66 9.20 26.40
C TRP A 593 -7.65 10.34 25.37
N GLY A 594 -6.88 10.18 24.31
CA GLY A 594 -6.76 11.12 23.20
C GLY A 594 -6.97 10.45 21.84
N GLU A 595 -7.03 11.27 20.80
CA GLU A 595 -7.01 10.77 19.41
C GLU A 595 -5.60 10.29 19.05
N ASN A 596 -5.53 9.25 18.22
CA ASN A 596 -4.25 8.70 17.76
C ASN A 596 -3.92 9.22 16.36
N ASP A 597 -2.72 9.80 16.20
CA ASP A 597 -2.20 10.31 14.91
C ASP A 597 -2.14 9.23 13.81
N ARG A 598 -2.20 7.94 14.19
CA ARG A 598 -2.32 6.81 13.26
C ARG A 598 -3.66 6.76 12.54
N GLY A 599 -4.67 7.50 12.99
CA GLY A 599 -6.04 7.46 12.47
C GLY A 599 -6.81 6.19 12.84
N VAL A 600 -6.32 5.42 13.82
CA VAL A 600 -6.93 4.20 14.35
C VAL A 600 -6.62 4.08 15.85
N SER A 601 -7.60 3.61 16.63
CA SER A 601 -7.52 3.52 18.10
C SER A 601 -7.24 4.87 18.79
N PHE A 602 -6.71 4.82 20.01
CA PHE A 602 -6.57 5.95 20.94
C PHE A 602 -5.12 6.14 21.39
N THR A 603 -4.81 7.36 21.82
CA THR A 603 -3.65 7.63 22.69
C THR A 603 -4.06 7.63 24.16
N PHE A 604 -3.14 7.36 25.08
CA PHE A 604 -3.44 7.36 26.51
C PHE A 604 -2.33 7.94 27.40
N GLY A 605 -2.75 8.67 28.42
CA GLY A 605 -1.88 9.37 29.36
C GLY A 605 -1.31 8.51 30.50
N PRO A 606 -0.35 9.03 31.27
CA PRO A 606 0.20 8.36 32.45
C PRO A 606 -0.84 8.00 33.52
N ASP A 607 -1.92 8.78 33.62
CA ASP A 607 -2.99 8.53 34.58
C ASP A 607 -3.82 7.30 34.21
N VAL A 608 -3.98 6.99 32.92
CA VAL A 608 -4.66 5.76 32.45
C VAL A 608 -3.83 4.54 32.85
N VAL A 609 -2.52 4.58 32.66
CA VAL A 609 -1.60 3.51 33.06
C VAL A 609 -1.68 3.25 34.56
N ALA A 610 -1.57 4.29 35.38
CA ALA A 610 -1.64 4.15 36.84
C ALA A 610 -2.99 3.58 37.32
N LYS A 611 -4.11 4.04 36.74
CA LYS A 611 -5.45 3.53 37.03
C LYS A 611 -5.60 2.07 36.63
N PHE A 612 -5.09 1.67 35.46
CA PHE A 612 -5.15 0.30 34.97
C PHE A 612 -4.40 -0.66 35.90
N LEU A 613 -3.14 -0.35 36.22
CA LEU A 613 -2.31 -1.20 37.08
C LEU A 613 -2.92 -1.37 38.47
N THR A 614 -3.38 -0.26 39.07
CA THR A 614 -4.04 -0.30 40.39
C THR A 614 -5.31 -1.15 40.36
N ARG A 615 -6.11 -1.03 39.29
CA ARG A 615 -7.38 -1.78 39.16
C ARG A 615 -7.16 -3.28 39.05
N HIS A 616 -6.08 -3.69 38.38
CA HIS A 616 -5.82 -5.08 38.05
C HIS A 616 -4.77 -5.74 38.95
N ASP A 617 -4.29 -5.04 39.98
CA ASP A 617 -3.21 -5.48 40.89
C ASP A 617 -1.92 -5.90 40.15
N LEU A 618 -1.56 -5.13 39.13
CA LEU A 618 -0.37 -5.32 38.30
C LEU A 618 0.69 -4.28 38.63
N ASP A 619 1.96 -4.64 38.39
CA ASP A 619 3.11 -3.77 38.67
C ASP A 619 3.63 -3.06 37.41
N LEU A 620 3.52 -3.71 36.24
CA LEU A 620 4.13 -3.24 34.99
C LEU A 620 3.29 -3.60 33.75
N ILE A 621 3.27 -2.68 32.78
CA ILE A 621 2.84 -2.97 31.40
C ILE A 621 4.07 -3.09 30.51
N CYS A 622 4.18 -4.15 29.73
CA CYS A 622 5.19 -4.33 28.70
C CYS A 622 4.53 -4.38 27.31
N ARG A 623 4.84 -3.41 26.44
CA ARG A 623 4.27 -3.31 25.09
C ARG A 623 5.34 -3.17 24.00
N ALA A 624 4.93 -3.16 22.73
CA ALA A 624 5.80 -3.02 21.55
C ALA A 624 5.36 -1.84 20.64
N HIS A 625 5.24 -2.00 19.32
CA HIS A 625 4.52 -1.13 18.37
C HIS A 625 5.04 0.31 18.07
N GLN A 626 5.78 0.95 18.99
CA GLN A 626 6.39 2.27 18.79
C GLN A 626 7.91 2.12 18.67
N VAL A 627 8.49 2.75 17.66
CA VAL A 627 9.95 2.79 17.49
C VAL A 627 10.52 3.72 18.56
N VAL A 628 11.46 3.21 19.34
CA VAL A 628 12.12 3.95 20.43
C VAL A 628 13.63 3.91 20.24
N GLU A 629 14.31 4.99 20.59
CA GLU A 629 15.73 5.23 20.24
C GLU A 629 16.67 4.15 20.80
N ASP A 630 16.56 3.82 22.08
CA ASP A 630 17.43 2.84 22.76
C ASP A 630 16.92 1.38 22.66
N GLY A 631 15.90 1.14 21.84
CA GLY A 631 15.21 -0.15 21.74
C GLY A 631 14.24 -0.43 22.89
N TYR A 632 14.27 0.37 23.95
CA TYR A 632 13.23 0.39 24.98
C TYR A 632 13.01 1.81 25.50
N GLU A 633 11.80 2.09 26.02
CA GLU A 633 11.48 3.38 26.64
C GLU A 633 10.51 3.17 27.82
N PHE A 634 10.75 3.88 28.92
CA PHE A 634 9.86 3.88 30.08
C PHE A 634 8.86 5.04 30.02
N PHE A 635 7.61 4.74 30.38
CA PHE A 635 6.52 5.68 30.47
C PHE A 635 5.85 5.61 31.86
N ALA A 636 5.06 6.64 32.21
CA ALA A 636 4.29 6.72 33.46
C ALA A 636 5.08 6.34 34.71
N LYS A 637 6.20 7.03 35.00
CA LYS A 637 7.08 6.73 36.16
C LYS A 637 7.58 5.27 36.18
N ARG A 638 7.92 4.73 35.00
CA ARG A 638 8.43 3.35 34.78
C ARG A 638 7.39 2.25 35.02
N GLN A 639 6.11 2.60 35.03
CA GLN A 639 5.00 1.66 35.13
C GLN A 639 4.58 1.04 33.79
N LEU A 640 5.05 1.62 32.68
CA LEU A 640 4.94 1.02 31.35
C LEU A 640 6.31 1.03 30.68
N VAL A 641 6.64 -0.04 29.96
CA VAL A 641 7.81 -0.12 29.09
C VAL A 641 7.40 -0.48 27.67
N THR A 642 7.91 0.29 26.71
CA THR A 642 7.82 -0.01 25.28
C THR A 642 9.10 -0.70 24.84
N LEU A 643 8.99 -1.82 24.12
CA LEU A 643 10.10 -2.60 23.58
C LEU A 643 10.07 -2.62 22.06
N PHE A 644 11.22 -2.37 21.44
CA PHE A 644 11.42 -2.49 20.01
C PHE A 644 12.67 -3.33 19.76
N SER A 645 12.56 -4.47 19.08
CA SER A 645 13.67 -5.44 18.98
C SER A 645 14.41 -5.39 17.65
N ALA A 646 14.01 -4.48 16.75
CA ALA A 646 14.60 -4.28 15.43
C ALA A 646 15.52 -3.04 15.39
N PRO A 647 16.86 -3.21 15.46
CA PRO A 647 17.81 -2.10 15.37
C PRO A 647 17.91 -1.55 13.95
N ASN A 648 18.23 -0.25 13.84
CA ASN A 648 18.28 0.51 12.60
C ASN A 648 17.06 0.19 11.72
N TYR A 649 15.89 0.38 12.31
CA TYR A 649 14.61 0.03 11.72
C TYR A 649 14.52 0.63 10.31
N CYS A 650 14.06 -0.17 9.35
CA CYS A 650 14.01 0.18 7.92
C CYS A 650 15.35 0.61 7.27
N GLY A 651 16.47 0.59 7.99
CA GLY A 651 17.75 1.14 7.56
C GLY A 651 17.86 2.66 7.67
N GLU A 652 16.94 3.31 8.39
CA GLU A 652 16.75 4.77 8.38
C GLU A 652 16.69 5.42 9.76
N PHE A 653 16.35 4.68 10.81
CA PHE A 653 15.99 5.25 12.12
C PHE A 653 17.16 5.32 13.13
N ASP A 654 18.32 4.71 12.82
CA ASP A 654 19.52 4.61 13.68
C ASP A 654 19.28 4.15 15.14
N ASN A 655 18.08 3.65 15.44
CA ASN A 655 17.68 3.16 16.75
C ASN A 655 18.41 1.86 17.11
N ALA A 656 18.58 1.61 18.40
CA ALA A 656 18.89 0.27 18.89
C ALA A 656 17.63 -0.60 18.94
N GLY A 657 17.83 -1.91 18.98
CA GLY A 657 16.80 -2.86 19.40
C GLY A 657 17.05 -3.24 20.87
N ALA A 658 16.07 -3.79 21.57
CA ALA A 658 16.26 -4.36 22.90
C ALA A 658 15.45 -5.63 23.11
N MET A 659 15.87 -6.41 24.11
CA MET A 659 15.16 -7.55 24.66
C MET A 659 15.14 -7.43 26.18
N MET A 660 13.99 -7.65 26.79
CA MET A 660 13.83 -7.59 28.24
C MET A 660 13.91 -8.99 28.82
N SER A 661 14.69 -9.20 29.87
CA SER A 661 14.73 -10.46 30.62
C SER A 661 14.02 -10.26 31.95
N VAL A 662 13.03 -11.12 32.23
CA VAL A 662 12.33 -11.20 33.51
C VAL A 662 12.87 -12.43 34.23
N LEU A 663 13.51 -12.21 35.38
CA LEU A 663 14.00 -13.30 36.24
C LEU A 663 12.87 -13.81 37.16
N GLU A 664 13.07 -14.96 37.80
CA GLU A 664 12.15 -15.54 38.80
C GLU A 664 11.78 -14.56 39.94
N THR A 665 12.67 -13.61 40.26
CA THR A 665 12.43 -12.56 41.25
C THR A 665 11.64 -11.37 40.70
N LEU A 666 11.10 -11.47 39.48
CA LEU A 666 10.51 -10.38 38.68
C LEU A 666 11.46 -9.20 38.41
N MET A 667 12.75 -9.38 38.63
CA MET A 667 13.74 -8.36 38.29
C MET A 667 13.86 -8.28 36.77
N CYS A 668 13.59 -7.10 36.23
CA CYS A 668 13.62 -6.82 34.81
C CYS A 668 14.98 -6.22 34.41
N SER A 669 15.62 -6.79 33.40
CA SER A 669 16.88 -6.28 32.83
C SER A 669 16.78 -6.18 31.31
N PHE A 670 17.54 -5.27 30.69
CA PHE A 670 17.45 -4.99 29.25
C PHE A 670 18.77 -5.31 28.57
N GLN A 671 18.68 -6.04 27.47
CA GLN A 671 19.81 -6.32 26.59
C GLN A 671 19.64 -5.51 25.31
N VAL A 672 20.47 -4.48 25.15
CA VAL A 672 20.42 -3.56 24.01
C VAL A 672 21.21 -4.15 22.84
N LEU A 673 20.53 -4.30 21.71
CA LEU A 673 21.05 -4.73 20.42
C LEU A 673 21.36 -3.51 19.56
N LYS A 674 22.64 -3.14 19.47
CA LYS A 674 23.06 -2.04 18.58
C LYS A 674 22.91 -2.42 17.09
N PRO A 675 22.74 -1.45 16.18
CA PRO A 675 22.85 -1.68 14.74
C PRO A 675 24.12 -2.47 14.41
N GLY A 676 24.02 -3.46 13.51
CA GLY A 676 25.18 -4.21 13.08
C GLY A 676 26.20 -3.27 12.42
N GLU A 677 27.48 -3.36 12.83
CA GLU A 677 28.53 -2.55 12.22
C GLU A 677 28.52 -2.72 10.70
N LYS A 678 28.52 -1.61 9.95
CA LYS A 678 28.90 -1.62 8.54
C LYS A 678 30.36 -2.05 8.49
N LYS A 679 30.65 -3.36 8.45
CA LYS A 679 32.01 -3.84 8.24
C LYS A 679 32.53 -3.15 6.98
N GLY A 680 33.52 -2.28 7.20
CA GLY A 680 34.24 -1.59 6.16
C GLY A 680 34.75 -2.57 5.12
N LYS A 681 35.00 -2.04 3.93
CA LYS A 681 35.75 -2.71 2.86
C LYS A 681 36.80 -3.64 3.47
N PHE A 682 36.72 -4.94 3.18
CA PHE A 682 37.77 -5.89 3.52
C PHE A 682 39.11 -5.30 3.07
N GLN A 683 39.90 -4.80 4.01
CA GLN A 683 41.32 -4.59 3.83
C GLN A 683 41.93 -5.98 3.74
N TYR A 684 42.53 -6.29 2.59
CA TYR A 684 43.50 -7.38 2.50
C TYR A 684 44.66 -7.04 3.42
N GLY A 685 44.70 -7.69 4.60
CA GLY A 685 45.77 -7.60 5.56
C GLY A 685 46.28 -9.00 5.90
N ASN A 686 47.46 -9.32 5.34
CA ASN A 686 48.45 -10.31 5.78
C ASN A 686 47.97 -11.51 6.61
N PHE A 687 47.78 -12.64 5.94
CA PHE A 687 48.08 -13.95 6.52
C PHE A 687 49.44 -14.42 6.00
N ALA A 688 50.48 -14.13 6.77
CA ALA A 688 51.80 -14.75 6.64
C ALA A 688 52.07 -15.57 7.91
N ALA A 689 51.81 -16.87 7.87
CA ALA A 689 52.49 -17.90 8.65
C ALA A 689 51.99 -19.29 8.20
N CYS A 690 52.90 -20.27 8.24
CA CYS A 690 52.73 -21.69 7.88
C CYS A 690 52.75 -22.03 6.37
N ARG A 691 53.96 -22.03 5.80
CA ARG A 691 54.33 -22.98 4.72
C ARG A 691 54.81 -24.29 5.34
N PRO A 692 54.65 -25.43 4.63
CA PRO A 692 55.85 -26.20 4.28
C PRO A 692 56.05 -26.37 2.76
N VAL A 693 57.26 -25.98 2.35
CA VAL A 693 58.21 -26.52 1.34
C VAL A 693 57.71 -27.15 0.02
N THR A 694 58.20 -26.58 -1.08
CA THR A 694 58.13 -26.95 -2.52
C THR A 694 59.01 -28.18 -2.88
N PRO A 695 58.83 -28.81 -4.06
CA PRO A 695 59.81 -28.54 -5.13
C PRO A 695 59.22 -28.38 -6.56
N PRO A 696 59.99 -27.79 -7.50
CA PRO A 696 59.48 -27.16 -8.71
C PRO A 696 59.54 -28.08 -9.94
N ARG A 697 58.72 -27.81 -10.97
CA ARG A 697 59.00 -28.23 -12.34
C ARG A 697 58.62 -27.17 -13.37
N ASN A 698 59.68 -26.55 -13.87
CA ASN A 698 60.00 -26.10 -15.22
C ASN A 698 58.92 -25.56 -16.17
N SER A 699 59.33 -24.42 -16.71
CA SER A 699 58.86 -23.66 -17.86
C SER A 699 58.90 -24.41 -19.20
N ASP A 700 58.11 -23.84 -20.11
CA ASP A 700 58.26 -23.77 -21.57
C ASP A 700 57.66 -24.85 -22.48
N PHE A 701 57.45 -24.39 -23.72
CA PHE A 701 56.80 -24.96 -24.91
C PHE A 701 55.28 -24.72 -24.98
N GLY A 702 54.71 -24.09 -26.00
CA GLY A 702 55.22 -23.60 -27.28
C GLY A 702 54.04 -23.33 -28.21
N LYS A 703 54.19 -22.33 -29.08
CA LYS A 703 53.23 -21.90 -30.13
C LYS A 703 52.85 -23.02 -31.12
N LYS A 704 51.67 -22.82 -31.75
CA LYS A 704 51.14 -23.29 -33.07
C LYS A 704 49.96 -24.26 -32.90
N ALA A 705 48.97 -24.36 -33.77
CA ALA A 705 48.47 -23.61 -34.92
C ALA A 705 47.03 -24.12 -35.21
N ARG A 706 46.34 -23.40 -36.09
CA ARG A 706 45.02 -23.67 -36.72
C ARG A 706 44.83 -25.09 -37.28
N PRO A 707 43.57 -25.51 -37.54
CA PRO A 707 42.91 -25.20 -38.82
C PRO A 707 41.97 -23.98 -38.82
#